data_AF-A0A094HQM7-F1
#
_entry.id   AF-A0A094HQM7-F1
#
_cell.length_a   1.000
_cell.length_b   1.000
_cell.length_c   1.000
_cell.angle_alpha   90.00
_cell.angle_beta   90.00
_cell.angle_gamma   90.00
#
_symmetry.space_group_name_H-M   'P 1'
#
loop_
_entity.id
_entity.type
_entity.pdbx_description
1 polymer ?
#
loop_
_entity_poly.entity_id
_entity_poly.type
_entity_poly.pdbx_seq_one_letter_code
_entity_poly.pdbx_strand_id
1 'polypeptide(L)'
;MSSKPFNDDPEKDGGYGAPSPMSVNSGGQPATLHVEDQQKGPMMSRLVDSFKRDPNASSGARTYKAEDGGFDHEGAAQRTANSGLARKLKGRHLQMIAIGGTGLFVTSGAALSRGGPASLIIAYGIIGMMLFCTVQALGEMAVIFPVAGSFAAYSTRFIDPAWGFAMGWNYAVLWLIVLPLEIVAASITVSFWPGAADTNSAAWVTIFFVLIVSINLFGVRGYGEAEFVFSIIKVIAVIGFILLGIVLNCGGGPVGGYIGDRYWKPNSVLPDYQGYVQNPDAAPGSIVSGPFNNGFKGLCSVFVTAAFSFAGTELVGLAAAESDNPRKTLPTAIKQVFWRILLFYMVSLTIVSLLVPYGDSRLLGAGSTDAKASPFVIAIENASISVLPSIMNVVVLISVLSVGNSAVYGSSRTLAALAEQNQAPRILAYIDRKGRPIVSIGIASVFGLLGYVVAGGPKTSSTALNWLYSLAGLSSIFTWGSICLAHIRFRAGWKKQGHSLDELAFRSQVGVYGSWVGFILNCLVLVAQFWTAIWPIGYGSLTSTEIAESFFLAYLAAPVVLLCYFPYKFYFKTPFMRSHNMDLVTGRREHDTAELIEEEMMEKRSWPMWKRAYKYNPLSWVIDQGREKNISDSNYKTVTVEDVRGPKGLPSMLGCSFSKSAEIHNCDWLVTPLLSAISGKSVTLLSSYNLRTIEELRAHKPQPEDKCKQIQQLTSYSRSRCLEPGCDYATRHPWKRREHCASAHKKKAIGHSEDNLLWEECMLQTYFTSPRRIDYFVVVDNKNDKKLITLDSATPLKEEEKDLFIKLENDYQDVKGDIKKQATIV
;
A
#
# COMPACT_ATOMS: atom_id res chain seq x y z
N MET A 1 20.72 -51.20 48.47
CA MET A 1 21.75 -50.96 49.49
C MET A 1 21.87 -49.45 49.65
N SER A 2 21.08 -48.88 50.57
CA SER A 2 21.49 -48.42 51.91
C SER A 2 22.22 -47.06 51.80
N SER A 3 21.82 -45.95 52.41
CA SER A 3 21.22 -45.76 53.75
C SER A 3 20.60 -44.35 53.88
N LYS A 4 19.41 -44.25 54.51
CA LYS A 4 18.98 -43.06 55.28
C LYS A 4 19.70 -43.04 56.64
N PRO A 5 19.77 -41.90 57.36
CA PRO A 5 18.71 -41.52 58.33
C PRO A 5 18.37 -40.00 58.23
N PHE A 6 17.12 -39.53 58.21
CA PHE A 6 16.14 -39.37 59.29
C PHE A 6 16.71 -38.93 60.65
N ASN A 7 16.54 -37.64 60.96
CA ASN A 7 16.21 -37.21 62.32
C ASN A 7 15.23 -36.04 62.22
N ASP A 8 14.11 -36.21 62.91
CA ASP A 8 12.96 -35.33 63.06
C ASP A 8 13.28 -34.12 63.95
N ASP A 9 12.66 -32.97 63.68
CA ASP A 9 11.71 -32.36 64.63
C ASP A 9 11.08 -31.06 64.08
N PRO A 10 9.88 -30.68 64.55
CA PRO A 10 8.78 -30.26 63.69
C PRO A 10 8.30 -28.85 64.02
N GLU A 11 8.31 -27.94 63.05
CA GLU A 11 7.49 -26.73 63.08
C GLU A 11 7.49 -26.07 61.69
N LYS A 12 6.48 -26.39 60.87
CA LYS A 12 5.84 -25.56 59.82
C LYS A 12 5.04 -26.42 58.84
N ASP A 13 4.07 -27.17 59.35
CA ASP A 13 2.86 -27.48 58.58
C ASP A 13 2.00 -26.19 58.61
N GLY A 14 1.48 -25.66 57.51
CA GLY A 14 0.85 -26.37 56.40
C GLY A 14 -0.61 -25.91 56.40
N GLY A 15 -0.93 -24.92 55.56
CA GLY A 15 -2.27 -24.36 55.46
C GLY A 15 -2.62 -24.06 54.01
N TYR A 16 -3.29 -25.01 53.37
CA TYR A 16 -4.00 -24.84 52.10
C TYR A 16 -4.96 -23.65 52.17
N GLY A 17 -4.93 -22.78 51.15
CA GLY A 17 -5.88 -21.69 50.96
C GLY A 17 -6.41 -21.66 49.53
N ALA A 18 -7.70 -21.95 49.39
CA ALA A 18 -8.50 -21.87 48.16
C ALA A 18 -8.69 -20.39 47.69
N PRO A 19 -9.22 -20.15 46.48
CA PRO A 19 -9.03 -18.90 45.73
C PRO A 19 -10.06 -17.82 46.07
N SER A 20 -9.68 -16.53 45.99
CA SER A 20 -10.59 -15.36 45.93
C SER A 20 -9.81 -14.08 45.58
N PRO A 21 -10.45 -13.02 45.05
CA PRO A 21 -11.23 -12.94 43.83
C PRO A 21 -10.53 -12.03 42.80
N MET A 22 -10.82 -12.23 41.51
CA MET A 22 -10.43 -11.29 40.45
C MET A 22 -11.08 -9.93 40.71
N SER A 23 -10.28 -8.94 41.09
CA SER A 23 -10.65 -7.53 40.94
C SER A 23 -10.72 -7.21 39.45
N VAL A 24 -11.91 -6.93 38.97
CA VAL A 24 -12.16 -6.29 37.68
C VAL A 24 -11.46 -4.93 37.74
N ASN A 25 -10.34 -4.79 37.03
CA ASN A 25 -9.78 -3.47 36.73
C ASN A 25 -10.09 -3.16 35.26
N SER A 26 -11.01 -2.22 35.12
CA SER A 26 -11.43 -1.56 33.90
C SER A 26 -10.28 -0.70 33.37
N GLY A 27 -9.99 -0.78 32.07
CA GLY A 27 -9.17 0.20 31.36
C GLY A 27 -7.66 0.03 31.54
N GLY A 28 -7.01 -0.63 30.58
CA GLY A 28 -5.56 -0.67 30.47
C GLY A 28 -5.13 -1.76 29.50
N GLN A 29 -4.82 -1.39 28.26
CA GLN A 29 -4.14 -2.28 27.32
C GLN A 29 -2.78 -2.69 27.93
N PRO A 30 -2.34 -3.96 27.79
CA PRO A 30 -0.98 -4.32 28.14
C PRO A 30 -0.03 -3.68 27.11
N ALA A 31 0.79 -2.75 27.58
CA ALA A 31 1.92 -2.23 26.82
C ALA A 31 2.77 -3.41 26.32
N THR A 32 2.97 -3.50 25.01
CA THR A 32 3.89 -4.46 24.38
C THR A 32 5.33 -4.02 24.64
N LEU A 33 5.78 -4.19 25.88
CA LEU A 33 7.19 -4.20 26.22
C LEU A 33 7.81 -5.44 25.56
N HIS A 34 8.49 -5.24 24.43
CA HIS A 34 9.51 -6.17 24.00
C HIS A 34 10.60 -6.17 25.07
N VAL A 35 10.45 -7.04 26.06
CA VAL A 35 11.56 -7.41 26.94
C VAL A 35 12.57 -8.10 26.04
N GLU A 36 13.57 -7.34 25.60
CA GLU A 36 14.81 -7.89 25.08
C GLU A 36 15.47 -8.63 26.25
N ASP A 37 15.02 -9.87 26.49
CA ASP A 37 15.72 -10.80 27.35
C ASP A 37 17.10 -11.00 26.73
N GLN A 38 18.09 -10.30 27.28
CA GLN A 38 19.49 -10.49 26.94
C GLN A 38 19.91 -11.90 27.43
N GLN A 39 19.55 -12.91 26.65
CA GLN A 39 19.95 -14.30 26.88
C GLN A 39 21.46 -14.43 26.65
N LYS A 40 22.21 -14.37 27.75
CA LYS A 40 23.62 -14.76 27.85
C LYS A 40 23.70 -16.30 27.76
N GLY A 41 24.11 -16.81 26.60
CA GLY A 41 24.37 -18.24 26.36
C GLY A 41 25.25 -18.47 25.12
N PRO A 42 25.79 -19.70 24.92
CA PRO A 42 26.61 -20.05 23.76
C PRO A 42 25.89 -19.79 22.42
N MET A 43 26.64 -19.48 21.36
CA MET A 43 26.08 -19.14 20.03
C MET A 43 25.09 -20.20 19.50
N MET A 44 25.37 -21.49 19.75
CA MET A 44 24.52 -22.60 19.33
C MET A 44 23.21 -22.67 20.12
N SER A 45 23.23 -22.40 21.44
CA SER A 45 22.00 -22.36 22.25
C SER A 45 21.12 -21.19 21.84
N ARG A 46 21.72 -20.03 21.55
CA ARG A 46 21.01 -18.84 21.03
C ARG A 46 20.40 -19.08 19.65
N LEU A 47 21.05 -19.89 18.82
CA LEU A 47 20.52 -20.27 17.51
C LEU A 47 19.31 -21.20 17.67
N VAL A 48 19.43 -22.26 18.45
CA VAL A 48 18.33 -23.21 18.73
C VAL A 48 17.16 -22.53 19.44
N ASP A 49 17.43 -21.71 20.45
CA ASP A 49 16.39 -20.95 21.16
C ASP A 49 15.66 -19.97 20.25
N SER A 50 16.32 -19.46 19.21
CA SER A 50 15.66 -18.54 18.29
C SER A 50 14.56 -19.18 17.44
N PHE A 51 14.58 -20.52 17.27
CA PHE A 51 13.54 -21.27 16.55
C PHE A 51 12.35 -21.65 17.43
N LYS A 52 12.43 -21.46 18.75
CA LYS A 52 11.29 -21.68 19.65
C LYS A 52 10.19 -20.67 19.37
N ARG A 53 8.94 -21.04 19.65
CA ARG A 53 7.77 -20.19 19.47
C ARG A 53 7.93 -18.91 20.30
N ASP A 54 7.56 -17.78 19.71
CA ASP A 54 7.49 -16.54 20.45
C ASP A 54 6.36 -16.62 21.51
N PRO A 55 6.66 -16.50 22.82
CA PRO A 55 5.63 -16.52 23.86
C PRO A 55 4.62 -15.37 23.72
N ASN A 56 5.00 -14.25 23.10
CA ASN A 56 4.13 -13.10 22.87
C ASN A 56 3.29 -13.22 21.59
N ALA A 57 3.64 -14.13 20.67
CA ALA A 57 2.86 -14.40 19.45
C ALA A 57 1.56 -15.18 19.74
N SER A 58 1.23 -15.43 21.02
CA SER A 58 0.00 -16.11 21.42
C SER A 58 -0.57 -15.62 22.75
N SER A 59 -0.51 -14.31 23.02
CA SER A 59 -1.18 -13.70 24.18
C SER A 59 -2.52 -13.08 23.78
N GLY A 60 -3.46 -13.92 23.35
CA GLY A 60 -4.77 -13.45 22.92
C GLY A 60 -5.68 -14.50 22.30
N ALA A 61 -5.54 -15.78 22.69
CA ALA A 61 -6.45 -16.83 22.27
C ALA A 61 -7.80 -16.73 23.01
N ARG A 62 -8.53 -15.61 22.87
CA ARG A 62 -9.98 -15.68 22.99
C ARG A 62 -10.48 -16.18 21.64
N THR A 63 -10.86 -17.45 21.61
CA THR A 63 -11.58 -18.02 20.48
C THR A 63 -12.95 -17.36 20.48
N TYR A 64 -13.10 -16.19 19.86
CA TYR A 64 -14.42 -15.69 19.48
C TYR A 64 -14.90 -16.61 18.36
N LYS A 65 -15.52 -17.74 18.74
CA LYS A 65 -16.45 -18.38 17.82
C LYS A 65 -17.56 -17.36 17.62
N ALA A 66 -17.86 -17.01 16.36
CA ALA A 66 -19.10 -16.31 16.07
C ALA A 66 -20.24 -17.10 16.74
N GLU A 67 -21.11 -16.43 17.49
CA GLU A 67 -22.20 -17.08 18.25
C GLU A 67 -23.09 -17.95 17.36
N ASP A 68 -23.11 -17.67 16.05
CA ASP A 68 -23.96 -18.33 15.04
C ASP A 68 -23.24 -19.38 14.18
N GLY A 69 -22.00 -19.78 14.50
CA GLY A 69 -21.26 -20.77 13.70
C GLY A 69 -20.74 -20.27 12.34
N GLY A 70 -20.83 -18.96 12.08
CA GLY A 70 -20.28 -18.29 10.90
C GLY A 70 -18.78 -17.96 11.00
N PHE A 71 -18.21 -17.40 9.93
CA PHE A 71 -16.82 -16.94 9.92
C PHE A 71 -16.65 -15.69 10.82
N ASP A 72 -15.74 -15.77 11.79
CA ASP A 72 -15.42 -14.69 12.73
C ASP A 72 -14.57 -13.60 12.06
N HIS A 73 -15.25 -12.58 11.51
CA HIS A 73 -14.62 -11.46 10.80
C HIS A 73 -13.75 -10.60 11.71
N GLU A 74 -14.24 -10.26 12.90
CA GLU A 74 -13.57 -9.34 13.82
C GLU A 74 -12.33 -10.01 14.44
N GLY A 75 -12.44 -11.25 14.92
CA GLY A 75 -11.30 -11.97 15.45
C GLY A 75 -10.29 -12.36 14.36
N ALA A 76 -10.72 -12.60 13.11
CA ALA A 76 -9.79 -12.73 11.99
C ALA A 76 -9.01 -11.42 11.73
N ALA A 77 -9.69 -10.26 11.74
CA ALA A 77 -9.03 -8.96 11.58
C ALA A 77 -8.07 -8.67 12.73
N GLN A 78 -8.45 -8.98 13.97
CA GLN A 78 -7.63 -8.75 15.16
C GLN A 78 -6.38 -9.65 15.21
N ARG A 79 -6.51 -10.95 14.92
CA ARG A 79 -5.36 -11.89 14.83
C ARG A 79 -4.35 -11.45 13.77
N THR A 80 -4.86 -10.98 12.63
CA THR A 80 -4.03 -10.53 11.52
C THR A 80 -3.33 -9.19 11.82
N ALA A 81 -3.95 -8.30 12.60
CA ALA A 81 -3.34 -7.06 13.07
C ALA A 81 -2.28 -7.28 14.17
N ASN A 82 -2.52 -8.26 15.05
CA ASN A 82 -1.64 -8.62 16.15
C ASN A 82 -0.73 -9.82 15.81
N SER A 83 -0.43 -10.03 14.53
CA SER A 83 0.44 -11.13 14.10
C SER A 83 1.79 -11.08 14.83
N GLY A 84 2.34 -12.23 15.21
CA GLY A 84 3.69 -12.33 15.81
C GLY A 84 4.86 -12.00 14.88
N LEU A 85 4.62 -11.42 13.70
CA LEU A 85 5.65 -11.05 12.73
C LEU A 85 6.51 -9.89 13.26
N ALA A 86 7.83 -9.99 13.05
CA ALA A 86 8.77 -8.99 13.55
C ALA A 86 8.74 -7.71 12.72
N ARG A 87 8.47 -6.58 13.38
CA ARG A 87 8.50 -5.23 12.77
C ARG A 87 9.93 -4.71 12.74
N LYS A 88 10.70 -5.09 11.72
CA LYS A 88 12.12 -4.76 11.58
C LYS A 88 12.51 -4.25 10.19
N LEU A 89 11.54 -4.08 9.27
CA LEU A 89 11.80 -3.55 7.94
C LEU A 89 11.87 -2.02 7.97
N LYS A 90 13.03 -1.50 7.58
CA LYS A 90 13.27 -0.05 7.46
C LYS A 90 12.71 0.46 6.13
N GLY A 91 12.43 1.76 6.06
CA GLY A 91 11.97 2.41 4.83
C GLY A 91 12.85 2.15 3.60
N ARG A 92 14.17 2.03 3.77
CA ARG A 92 15.10 1.67 2.68
C ARG A 92 14.83 0.27 2.11
N HIS A 93 14.50 -0.70 2.97
CA HIS A 93 14.20 -2.07 2.55
C HIS A 93 12.91 -2.07 1.73
N LEU A 94 11.88 -1.36 2.21
CA LEU A 94 10.60 -1.24 1.50
C LEU A 94 10.73 -0.57 0.12
N GLN A 95 11.58 0.46 0.02
CA GLN A 95 11.86 1.11 -1.26
C GLN A 95 12.60 0.18 -2.22
N MET A 96 13.58 -0.57 -1.74
CA MET A 96 14.28 -1.53 -2.60
C MET A 96 13.39 -2.70 -3.02
N ILE A 97 12.50 -3.20 -2.16
CA ILE A 97 11.48 -4.20 -2.53
C ILE A 97 10.56 -3.64 -3.63
N ALA A 98 10.16 -2.36 -3.53
CA ALA A 98 9.33 -1.73 -4.54
C ALA A 98 10.03 -1.59 -5.91
N ILE A 99 11.35 -1.33 -5.90
CA ILE A 99 12.18 -1.15 -7.10
C ILE A 99 12.63 -2.50 -7.69
N GLY A 100 12.84 -3.52 -6.86
CA GLY A 100 13.59 -4.74 -7.13
C GLY A 100 13.01 -5.76 -8.11
N GLY A 101 12.24 -5.33 -9.12
CA GLY A 101 11.71 -6.19 -10.18
C GLY A 101 12.79 -6.77 -11.11
N THR A 102 12.49 -7.92 -11.71
CA THR A 102 13.49 -8.89 -12.21
C THR A 102 13.00 -9.70 -13.41
N GLY A 103 11.69 -9.99 -13.47
CA GLY A 103 11.11 -10.83 -14.52
C GLY A 103 11.43 -10.30 -15.92
N LEU A 104 11.58 -8.97 -16.03
CA LEU A 104 12.01 -8.27 -17.24
C LEU A 104 13.15 -8.95 -18.00
N PHE A 105 14.22 -9.41 -17.34
CA PHE A 105 15.40 -9.88 -18.05
C PHE A 105 15.19 -11.22 -18.76
N VAL A 106 14.35 -12.09 -18.21
CA VAL A 106 14.13 -13.44 -18.73
C VAL A 106 12.89 -13.46 -19.63
N THR A 107 11.82 -12.83 -19.20
CA THR A 107 10.51 -12.96 -19.84
C THR A 107 10.31 -12.01 -21.03
N SER A 108 11.09 -10.93 -21.11
CA SER A 108 11.04 -9.99 -22.23
C SER A 108 11.39 -10.65 -23.57
N GLY A 109 12.24 -11.68 -23.57
CA GLY A 109 12.56 -12.44 -24.78
C GLY A 109 11.34 -13.12 -25.38
N ALA A 110 10.54 -13.79 -24.55
CA ALA A 110 9.30 -14.44 -24.97
C ALA A 110 8.22 -13.44 -25.40
N ALA A 111 8.11 -12.30 -24.71
CA ALA A 111 7.20 -11.23 -25.12
C ALA A 111 7.59 -10.62 -26.47
N LEU A 112 8.87 -10.32 -26.67
CA LEU A 112 9.38 -9.75 -27.91
C LEU A 112 9.17 -10.74 -29.07
N SER A 113 9.55 -12.00 -28.89
CA SER A 113 9.43 -13.05 -29.91
C SER A 113 7.96 -13.27 -30.34
N ARG A 114 7.02 -13.35 -29.39
CA ARG A 114 5.60 -13.63 -29.71
C ARG A 114 4.83 -12.43 -30.26
N GLY A 115 5.06 -11.24 -29.70
CA GLY A 115 4.26 -10.05 -29.99
C GLY A 115 4.92 -9.06 -30.97
N GLY A 116 6.25 -9.03 -31.05
CA GLY A 116 6.98 -7.97 -31.73
C GLY A 116 7.18 -6.71 -30.86
N PRO A 117 8.01 -5.77 -31.32
CA PRO A 117 8.47 -4.62 -30.54
C PRO A 117 7.36 -3.62 -30.17
N ALA A 118 6.40 -3.36 -31.07
CA ALA A 118 5.28 -2.46 -30.77
C ALA A 118 4.30 -3.10 -29.77
N SER A 119 3.95 -4.37 -29.98
CA SER A 119 3.11 -5.13 -29.04
C SER A 119 3.72 -5.18 -27.64
N LEU A 120 5.04 -5.37 -27.56
CA LEU A 120 5.79 -5.40 -26.30
C LEU A 120 5.57 -4.10 -25.51
N ILE A 121 5.81 -2.95 -26.14
CA ILE A 121 5.69 -1.64 -25.48
C ILE A 121 4.23 -1.34 -25.11
N ILE A 122 3.29 -1.61 -26.01
CA ILE A 122 1.86 -1.36 -25.76
C ILE A 122 1.35 -2.24 -24.61
N ALA A 123 1.67 -3.53 -24.61
CA ALA A 123 1.22 -4.46 -23.57
C ALA A 123 1.81 -4.10 -22.20
N TYR A 124 3.12 -3.84 -22.12
CA TYR A 124 3.76 -3.42 -20.87
C TYR A 124 3.27 -2.04 -20.39
N GLY A 125 2.93 -1.13 -21.30
CA GLY A 125 2.32 0.17 -20.96
C GLY A 125 0.91 0.02 -20.36
N ILE A 126 0.05 -0.81 -20.97
CA ILE A 126 -1.31 -1.08 -20.47
C ILE A 126 -1.25 -1.76 -19.10
N ILE A 127 -0.44 -2.83 -18.97
CA ILE A 127 -0.29 -3.54 -17.68
C ILE A 127 0.37 -2.63 -16.64
N GLY A 128 1.34 -1.81 -17.02
CA GLY A 128 1.96 -0.83 -16.13
C GLY A 128 0.96 0.20 -15.60
N MET A 129 0.06 0.71 -16.46
CA MET A 129 -1.01 1.63 -16.04
C MET A 129 -2.00 0.96 -15.09
N MET A 130 -2.41 -0.26 -15.39
CA MET A 130 -3.27 -1.09 -14.53
C MET A 130 -2.62 -1.34 -13.16
N LEU A 131 -1.32 -1.67 -13.16
CA LEU A 131 -0.58 -1.93 -11.94
C LEU A 131 -0.40 -0.68 -11.09
N PHE A 132 -0.11 0.47 -11.72
CA PHE A 132 -0.03 1.74 -11.02
C PHE A 132 -1.34 2.03 -10.26
N CYS A 133 -2.49 1.82 -10.90
CA CYS A 133 -3.79 1.96 -10.26
C CYS A 133 -3.98 0.98 -9.10
N THR A 134 -3.54 -0.28 -9.28
CA THR A 134 -3.62 -1.34 -8.27
C THR A 134 -2.78 -1.00 -7.03
N VAL A 135 -1.54 -0.56 -7.21
CA VAL A 135 -0.62 -0.26 -6.10
C VAL A 135 -1.05 1.00 -5.35
N GLN A 136 -1.64 1.99 -6.04
CA GLN A 136 -2.25 3.16 -5.38
C GLN A 136 -3.43 2.75 -4.49
N ALA A 137 -4.30 1.87 -5.00
CA ALA A 137 -5.42 1.32 -4.24
C ALA A 137 -4.95 0.47 -3.04
N LEU A 138 -3.94 -0.38 -3.25
CA LEU A 138 -3.31 -1.19 -2.20
C LEU A 138 -2.70 -0.30 -1.11
N GLY A 139 -1.98 0.74 -1.51
CA GLY A 139 -1.30 1.65 -0.62
C GLY A 139 -2.23 2.37 0.35
N GLU A 140 -3.39 2.79 -0.14
CA GLU A 140 -4.40 3.44 0.68
C GLU A 140 -4.95 2.50 1.76
N MET A 141 -5.32 1.27 1.38
CA MET A 141 -5.79 0.28 2.36
C MET A 141 -4.69 -0.14 3.33
N ALA A 142 -3.45 -0.30 2.86
CA ALA A 142 -2.33 -0.80 3.66
C ALA A 142 -1.71 0.23 4.60
N VAL A 143 -1.89 1.52 4.35
CA VAL A 143 -1.54 2.56 5.33
C VAL A 143 -2.51 2.55 6.50
N ILE A 144 -3.81 2.38 6.23
CA ILE A 144 -4.87 2.41 7.27
C ILE A 144 -4.91 1.10 8.06
N PHE A 145 -4.78 -0.03 7.36
CA PHE A 145 -4.84 -1.36 7.94
C PHE A 145 -3.56 -2.14 7.64
N PRO A 146 -2.42 -1.83 8.28
CA PRO A 146 -1.16 -2.54 8.09
C PRO A 146 -1.19 -3.90 8.79
N VAL A 147 -1.98 -4.83 8.25
CA VAL A 147 -2.24 -6.18 8.79
C VAL A 147 -1.48 -7.24 8.01
N ALA A 148 -1.12 -8.35 8.65
CA ALA A 148 -0.48 -9.49 7.99
C ALA A 148 -1.32 -10.03 6.80
N GLY A 149 -0.67 -10.55 5.76
CA GLY A 149 -1.39 -11.04 4.56
C GLY A 149 -2.02 -9.96 3.66
N SER A 150 -2.11 -8.71 4.11
CA SER A 150 -2.46 -7.53 3.31
C SER A 150 -3.72 -7.72 2.45
N PHE A 151 -3.60 -7.75 1.12
CA PHE A 151 -4.74 -7.86 0.19
C PHE A 151 -5.56 -9.15 0.32
N ALA A 152 -4.99 -10.25 0.83
CA ALA A 152 -5.78 -11.44 1.13
C ALA A 152 -6.74 -11.15 2.30
N ALA A 153 -6.23 -10.49 3.35
CA ALA A 153 -7.05 -10.03 4.47
C ALA A 153 -8.05 -8.92 4.06
N TYR A 154 -7.67 -7.99 3.18
CA TYR A 154 -8.61 -6.99 2.63
C TYR A 154 -9.73 -7.63 1.82
N SER A 155 -9.44 -8.72 1.09
CA SER A 155 -10.45 -9.48 0.35
C SER A 155 -11.44 -10.17 1.30
N THR A 156 -10.96 -10.81 2.37
CA THR A 156 -11.80 -11.37 3.45
C THR A 156 -12.65 -10.29 4.12
N ARG A 157 -12.07 -9.11 4.35
CA ARG A 157 -12.70 -8.00 5.10
C ARG A 157 -13.73 -7.21 4.29
N PHE A 158 -13.42 -6.88 3.04
CA PHE A 158 -14.23 -5.94 2.25
C PHE A 158 -15.09 -6.59 1.17
N ILE A 159 -14.78 -7.83 0.77
CA ILE A 159 -15.50 -8.55 -0.29
C ILE A 159 -16.31 -9.70 0.33
N ASP A 160 -15.62 -10.79 0.67
CA ASP A 160 -16.22 -12.03 1.16
C ASP A 160 -15.12 -12.95 1.71
N PRO A 161 -15.34 -13.66 2.83
CA PRO A 161 -14.35 -14.61 3.35
C PRO A 161 -13.98 -15.75 2.40
N ALA A 162 -14.91 -16.24 1.58
CA ALA A 162 -14.60 -17.27 0.58
C ALA A 162 -13.71 -16.71 -0.55
N TRP A 163 -13.92 -15.44 -0.94
CA TRP A 163 -13.06 -14.78 -1.91
C TRP A 163 -11.67 -14.52 -1.32
N GLY A 164 -11.60 -14.12 -0.05
CA GLY A 164 -10.34 -13.98 0.68
C GLY A 164 -9.55 -15.29 0.80
N PHE A 165 -10.23 -16.41 1.11
CA PHE A 165 -9.64 -17.75 1.08
C PHE A 165 -9.06 -18.08 -0.29
N ALA A 166 -9.86 -17.90 -1.36
CA ALA A 166 -9.42 -18.19 -2.73
C ALA A 166 -8.22 -17.32 -3.15
N MET A 167 -8.25 -16.02 -2.85
CA MET A 167 -7.15 -15.11 -3.19
C MET A 167 -5.89 -15.37 -2.37
N GLY A 168 -6.03 -15.69 -1.08
CA GLY A 168 -4.87 -16.03 -0.26
C GLY A 168 -4.20 -17.31 -0.72
N TRP A 169 -4.95 -18.37 -1.04
CA TRP A 169 -4.38 -19.61 -1.59
C TRP A 169 -3.82 -19.42 -2.99
N ASN A 170 -4.51 -18.68 -3.86
CA ASN A 170 -4.00 -18.30 -5.18
C ASN A 170 -2.63 -17.61 -5.08
N TYR A 171 -2.50 -16.66 -4.16
CA TYR A 171 -1.24 -15.93 -3.96
C TYR A 171 -0.15 -16.77 -3.28
N ALA A 172 -0.51 -17.65 -2.34
CA ALA A 172 0.43 -18.58 -1.73
C ALA A 172 0.99 -19.56 -2.78
N VAL A 173 0.12 -20.20 -3.57
CA VAL A 173 0.49 -21.13 -4.64
C VAL A 173 1.33 -20.45 -5.71
N LEU A 174 0.97 -19.22 -6.11
CA LEU A 174 1.78 -18.37 -6.99
C LEU A 174 3.24 -18.35 -6.53
N TRP A 175 3.51 -17.92 -5.29
CA TRP A 175 4.89 -17.81 -4.81
C TRP A 175 5.57 -19.14 -4.53
N LEU A 176 4.82 -20.17 -4.12
CA LEU A 176 5.36 -21.53 -3.98
C LEU A 176 5.89 -22.07 -5.32
N ILE A 177 5.28 -21.67 -6.43
CA ILE A 177 5.64 -22.10 -7.80
C ILE A 177 6.67 -21.19 -8.45
N VAL A 178 6.68 -19.89 -8.11
CA VAL A 178 7.75 -18.98 -8.54
C VAL A 178 9.12 -19.42 -8.02
N LEU A 179 9.22 -19.95 -6.79
CA LEU A 179 10.51 -20.40 -6.26
C LEU A 179 11.23 -21.45 -7.16
N PRO A 180 10.63 -22.62 -7.48
CA PRO A 180 11.28 -23.57 -8.37
C PRO A 180 11.48 -23.00 -9.78
N LEU A 181 10.55 -22.18 -10.29
CA LEU A 181 10.68 -21.52 -11.60
C LEU A 181 11.97 -20.68 -11.69
N GLU A 182 12.25 -19.88 -10.66
CA GLU A 182 13.43 -19.01 -10.64
C GLU A 182 14.72 -19.82 -10.43
N ILE A 183 14.69 -20.89 -9.64
CA ILE A 183 15.86 -21.79 -9.51
C ILE A 183 16.20 -22.44 -10.87
N VAL A 184 15.19 -22.87 -11.62
CA VAL A 184 15.39 -23.39 -12.98
C VAL A 184 15.93 -22.30 -13.91
N ALA A 185 15.35 -21.10 -13.91
CA ALA A 185 15.83 -19.99 -14.72
C ALA A 185 17.29 -19.61 -14.39
N ALA A 186 17.69 -19.68 -13.11
CA ALA A 186 19.06 -19.44 -12.67
C ALA A 186 20.01 -20.51 -13.25
N SER A 187 19.61 -21.78 -13.22
CA SER A 187 20.42 -22.87 -13.81
C SER A 187 20.64 -22.71 -15.32
N ILE A 188 19.62 -22.24 -16.05
CA ILE A 188 19.71 -21.95 -17.49
C ILE A 188 20.64 -20.75 -17.73
N THR A 189 20.52 -19.70 -16.92
CA THR A 189 21.38 -18.50 -17.03
C THR A 189 22.86 -18.85 -16.84
N VAL A 190 23.17 -19.78 -15.92
CA VAL A 190 24.55 -20.26 -15.70
C VAL A 190 25.10 -21.04 -16.90
N SER A 191 24.23 -21.61 -17.73
CA SER A 191 24.64 -22.35 -18.93
C SER A 191 25.21 -21.44 -20.03
N PHE A 192 25.24 -20.12 -19.80
CA PHE A 192 25.95 -19.16 -20.62
C PHE A 192 27.48 -19.38 -20.61
N TRP A 193 28.05 -19.80 -19.48
CA TRP A 193 29.50 -20.01 -19.37
C TRP A 193 29.87 -21.44 -19.78
N PRO A 194 30.83 -21.64 -20.72
CA PRO A 194 31.16 -22.98 -21.24
C PRO A 194 31.45 -24.02 -20.16
N GLY A 195 32.33 -23.71 -19.19
CA GLY A 195 32.65 -24.66 -18.11
C GLY A 195 31.51 -24.95 -17.12
N ALA A 196 30.47 -24.11 -17.11
CA ALA A 196 29.29 -24.30 -16.27
C ALA A 196 28.17 -25.06 -17.00
N ALA A 197 28.13 -24.97 -18.33
CA ALA A 197 27.23 -25.72 -19.20
C ALA A 197 27.52 -27.23 -19.22
N ASP A 198 28.79 -27.61 -19.04
CA ASP A 198 29.24 -29.01 -18.98
C ASP A 198 28.98 -29.67 -17.61
N THR A 199 28.63 -28.86 -16.60
CA THR A 199 28.32 -29.34 -15.25
C THR A 199 26.85 -29.75 -15.15
N ASN A 200 26.54 -30.79 -14.39
CA ASN A 200 25.15 -31.22 -14.15
C ASN A 200 24.30 -30.07 -13.60
N SER A 201 23.26 -29.67 -14.34
CA SER A 201 22.35 -28.59 -13.97
C SER A 201 21.70 -28.76 -12.59
N ALA A 202 21.53 -30.01 -12.12
CA ALA A 202 21.03 -30.31 -10.78
C ALA A 202 21.96 -29.77 -9.67
N ALA A 203 23.28 -29.72 -9.90
CA ALA A 203 24.23 -29.16 -8.93
C ALA A 203 24.00 -27.65 -8.76
N TRP A 204 23.74 -26.93 -9.85
CA TRP A 204 23.40 -25.51 -9.82
C TRP A 204 22.07 -25.27 -9.09
N VAL A 205 21.07 -26.12 -9.33
CA VAL A 205 19.80 -26.11 -8.58
C VAL A 205 20.06 -26.25 -7.07
N THR A 206 20.90 -27.19 -6.64
CA THR A 206 21.25 -27.36 -5.21
C THR A 206 21.90 -26.12 -4.62
N ILE A 207 22.89 -25.53 -5.31
CA ILE A 207 23.61 -24.35 -4.83
C ILE A 207 22.65 -23.17 -4.62
N PHE A 208 21.82 -22.88 -5.61
CA PHE A 208 20.86 -21.77 -5.53
C PHE A 208 19.75 -22.03 -4.51
N PHE A 209 19.26 -23.25 -4.42
CA PHE A 209 18.28 -23.66 -3.42
C PHE A 209 18.81 -23.45 -1.99
N VAL A 210 20.01 -23.96 -1.70
CA VAL A 210 20.65 -23.83 -0.37
C VAL A 210 20.89 -22.35 -0.04
N LEU A 211 21.34 -21.55 -1.01
CA LEU A 211 21.55 -20.12 -0.84
C LEU A 211 20.24 -19.40 -0.45
N ILE A 212 19.17 -19.61 -1.21
CA ILE A 212 17.86 -18.96 -0.98
C ILE A 212 17.28 -19.35 0.39
N VAL A 213 17.28 -20.65 0.71
CA VAL A 213 16.79 -21.15 2.00
C VAL A 213 17.60 -20.56 3.14
N SER A 214 18.94 -20.54 3.02
CA SER A 214 19.84 -19.98 4.04
C SER A 214 19.55 -18.50 4.32
N ILE A 215 19.35 -17.68 3.28
CA ILE A 215 19.01 -16.25 3.44
C ILE A 215 17.70 -16.08 4.22
N ASN A 216 16.67 -16.85 3.88
CA ASN A 216 15.36 -16.76 4.54
C ASN A 216 15.37 -17.27 5.99
N LEU A 217 16.25 -18.22 6.30
CA LEU A 217 16.48 -18.67 7.68
C LEU A 217 17.15 -17.61 8.56
N PHE A 218 17.72 -16.53 8.01
CA PHE A 218 18.16 -15.38 8.81
C PHE A 218 17.01 -14.43 9.19
N GLY A 219 15.80 -14.66 8.70
CA GLY A 219 14.59 -13.90 9.01
C GLY A 219 14.47 -12.60 8.22
N VAL A 220 13.49 -11.77 8.58
CA VAL A 220 13.08 -10.60 7.80
C VAL A 220 14.20 -9.57 7.58
N ARG A 221 15.12 -9.43 8.55
CA ARG A 221 16.27 -8.54 8.41
C ARG A 221 17.29 -9.07 7.40
N GLY A 222 17.58 -10.38 7.43
CA GLY A 222 18.49 -11.01 6.47
C GLY A 222 17.95 -10.90 5.04
N TYR A 223 16.65 -11.21 4.88
CA TYR A 223 15.92 -10.99 3.64
C TYR A 223 16.02 -9.54 3.15
N GLY A 224 15.71 -8.55 4.01
CA GLY A 224 15.70 -7.14 3.64
C GLY A 224 17.09 -6.59 3.26
N GLU A 225 18.17 -7.02 3.91
CA GLU A 225 19.53 -6.63 3.52
C GLU A 225 19.96 -7.30 2.21
N ALA A 226 19.65 -8.59 2.01
CA ALA A 226 19.96 -9.29 0.76
C ALA A 226 19.25 -8.60 -0.42
N GLU A 227 17.96 -8.31 -0.27
CA GLU A 227 17.20 -7.64 -1.32
C GLU A 227 17.65 -6.21 -1.59
N PHE A 228 18.11 -5.51 -0.56
CA PHE A 228 18.70 -4.19 -0.74
C PHE A 228 19.92 -4.25 -1.67
N VAL A 229 20.83 -5.21 -1.44
CA VAL A 229 22.03 -5.40 -2.28
C VAL A 229 21.65 -5.84 -3.68
N PHE A 230 20.82 -6.87 -3.81
CA PHE A 230 20.41 -7.39 -5.12
C PHE A 230 19.72 -6.33 -5.97
N SER A 231 18.85 -5.52 -5.36
CA SER A 231 18.09 -4.50 -6.10
C SER A 231 18.97 -3.32 -6.53
N ILE A 232 19.99 -2.92 -5.76
CA ILE A 232 20.95 -1.87 -6.19
C ILE A 232 21.72 -2.30 -7.43
N ILE A 233 22.22 -3.54 -7.44
CA ILE A 233 22.97 -4.08 -8.58
C ILE A 233 22.11 -4.04 -9.86
N LYS A 234 20.83 -4.43 -9.74
CA LYS A 234 19.86 -4.38 -10.85
C LYS A 234 19.63 -2.97 -11.37
N VAL A 235 19.43 -2.00 -10.48
CA VAL A 235 19.20 -0.60 -10.87
C VAL A 235 20.39 -0.07 -11.66
N ILE A 236 21.61 -0.27 -11.14
CA ILE A 236 22.84 0.19 -11.80
C ILE A 236 22.98 -0.45 -13.18
N ALA A 237 22.74 -1.76 -13.28
CA ALA A 237 22.85 -2.49 -14.53
C ALA A 237 21.83 -2.04 -15.58
N VAL A 238 20.58 -1.77 -15.20
CA VAL A 238 19.56 -1.27 -16.14
C VAL A 238 19.89 0.14 -16.62
N ILE A 239 20.34 1.02 -15.73
CA ILE A 239 20.77 2.37 -16.13
C ILE A 239 21.98 2.28 -17.07
N GLY A 240 22.97 1.45 -16.74
CA GLY A 240 24.13 1.21 -17.60
C GLY A 240 23.74 0.65 -18.96
N PHE A 241 22.80 -0.30 -19.00
CA PHE A 241 22.28 -0.86 -20.24
C PHE A 241 21.52 0.17 -21.08
N ILE A 242 20.71 1.05 -20.46
CA ILE A 242 19.99 2.10 -21.19
C ILE A 242 20.99 3.05 -21.86
N LEU A 243 22.02 3.50 -21.13
CA LEU A 243 23.05 4.39 -21.67
C LEU A 243 23.82 3.71 -22.82
N LEU A 244 24.26 2.47 -22.59
CA LEU A 244 24.94 1.67 -23.61
C LEU A 244 24.04 1.48 -24.84
N GLY A 245 22.79 1.10 -24.64
CA GLY A 245 21.87 0.79 -25.73
C GLY A 245 21.53 2.02 -26.57
N ILE A 246 21.47 3.23 -25.98
CA ILE A 246 21.37 4.48 -26.74
C ILE A 246 22.61 4.68 -27.62
N VAL A 247 23.81 4.48 -27.06
CA VAL A 247 25.07 4.60 -27.82
C VAL A 247 25.14 3.58 -28.97
N LEU A 248 24.78 2.32 -28.69
CA LEU A 248 24.73 1.26 -29.71
C LEU A 248 23.71 1.56 -30.80
N ASN A 249 22.53 2.05 -30.44
CA ASN A 249 21.49 2.40 -31.41
C ASN A 249 21.95 3.53 -32.35
N CYS A 250 22.74 4.47 -31.83
CA CYS A 250 23.36 5.56 -32.59
C CYS A 250 24.58 5.13 -33.42
N GLY A 251 25.04 3.87 -33.34
CA GLY A 251 26.19 3.35 -34.08
C GLY A 251 27.54 3.51 -33.37
N GLY A 252 27.57 3.75 -32.06
CA GLY A 252 28.80 3.87 -31.27
C GLY A 252 29.41 2.54 -30.82
N GLY A 253 29.02 1.41 -31.42
CA GLY A 253 29.54 0.08 -31.10
C GLY A 253 30.88 -0.23 -31.80
N PRO A 254 31.65 -1.20 -31.31
CA PRO A 254 32.86 -1.71 -32.00
C PRO A 254 32.56 -2.25 -33.40
N VAL A 255 31.37 -2.84 -33.55
CA VAL A 255 30.87 -3.45 -34.78
C VAL A 255 29.43 -2.99 -35.00
N GLY A 256 29.08 -2.69 -36.24
CA GLY A 256 27.75 -2.21 -36.64
C GLY A 256 27.66 -0.69 -36.80
N GLY A 257 26.91 -0.25 -37.80
CA GLY A 257 26.59 1.17 -38.03
C GLY A 257 25.30 1.61 -37.32
N TYR A 258 24.79 2.78 -37.67
CA TYR A 258 23.52 3.30 -37.16
C TYR A 258 22.35 2.30 -37.33
N ILE A 259 21.74 1.87 -36.23
CA ILE A 259 20.61 0.93 -36.21
C ILE A 259 19.30 1.71 -36.36
N GLY A 260 19.07 2.70 -35.49
CA GLY A 260 17.86 3.53 -35.52
C GLY A 260 16.59 2.72 -35.31
N ASP A 261 15.64 2.83 -36.23
CA ASP A 261 14.36 2.12 -36.22
C ASP A 261 14.39 0.85 -37.09
N ARG A 262 15.58 0.35 -37.46
CA ARG A 262 15.74 -0.74 -38.43
C ARG A 262 14.85 -1.93 -38.09
N TYR A 263 14.98 -2.54 -36.92
CA TYR A 263 14.21 -3.74 -36.56
C TYR A 263 12.70 -3.52 -36.36
N TRP A 264 12.26 -2.26 -36.32
CA TRP A 264 10.84 -1.90 -36.33
C TRP A 264 10.26 -1.87 -37.75
N LYS A 265 11.10 -1.88 -38.78
CA LYS A 265 10.70 -2.02 -40.18
C LYS A 265 10.59 -3.50 -40.56
N PRO A 266 9.60 -3.89 -41.37
CA PRO A 266 9.47 -5.26 -41.87
C PRO A 266 10.73 -5.70 -42.65
N ASN A 267 11.24 -6.90 -42.35
CA ASN A 267 12.33 -7.60 -43.07
C ASN A 267 13.58 -6.75 -43.35
N SER A 268 14.07 -6.05 -42.33
CA SER A 268 15.16 -5.08 -42.39
C SER A 268 16.45 -5.58 -41.72
N VAL A 269 16.49 -6.86 -41.34
CA VAL A 269 17.66 -7.49 -40.72
C VAL A 269 18.71 -7.72 -41.80
N LEU A 270 19.91 -7.20 -41.58
CA LEU A 270 21.01 -7.38 -42.52
C LEU A 270 21.58 -8.82 -42.45
N PRO A 271 22.12 -9.36 -43.55
CA PRO A 271 22.71 -10.71 -43.56
C PRO A 271 23.95 -10.88 -42.66
N ASP A 272 24.59 -9.80 -42.24
CA ASP A 272 25.76 -9.77 -41.36
C ASP A 272 25.40 -9.78 -39.86
N TYR A 273 24.11 -9.89 -39.52
CA TYR A 273 23.66 -10.01 -38.14
C TYR A 273 24.20 -11.28 -37.48
N GLN A 274 24.84 -11.16 -36.32
CA GLN A 274 25.54 -12.28 -35.65
C GLN A 274 24.63 -13.47 -35.28
N GLY A 275 23.33 -13.25 -35.13
CA GLY A 275 22.34 -14.33 -34.94
C GLY A 275 21.96 -15.08 -36.22
N TYR A 276 22.56 -14.75 -37.36
CA TYR A 276 22.44 -15.52 -38.60
C TYR A 276 23.21 -16.84 -38.43
N VAL A 277 22.56 -17.81 -37.79
CA VAL A 277 23.06 -19.19 -37.78
C VAL A 277 23.22 -19.59 -39.24
N GLN A 278 24.46 -19.91 -39.65
CA GLN A 278 24.79 -20.55 -40.93
C GLN A 278 24.14 -21.94 -40.97
N ASN A 279 22.82 -21.97 -41.07
CA ASN A 279 22.11 -23.16 -41.46
C ASN A 279 22.18 -23.17 -42.99
N PRO A 280 22.88 -24.13 -43.62
CA PRO A 280 23.04 -24.14 -45.08
C PRO A 280 21.70 -24.25 -45.83
N ASP A 281 20.63 -24.62 -45.12
CA ASP A 281 19.26 -24.75 -45.65
C ASP A 281 18.36 -23.53 -45.39
N ALA A 282 18.82 -22.52 -44.63
CA ALA A 282 18.04 -21.31 -44.35
C ALA A 282 18.44 -20.18 -45.30
N ALA A 283 17.50 -19.69 -46.10
CA ALA A 283 17.75 -18.63 -47.08
C ALA A 283 18.32 -17.33 -46.44
N PRO A 284 19.18 -16.58 -47.17
CA PRO A 284 19.54 -15.19 -46.84
C PRO A 284 18.27 -14.35 -46.58
N GLY A 285 18.13 -13.78 -45.37
CA GLY A 285 16.95 -12.99 -44.98
C GLY A 285 15.86 -13.73 -44.18
N SER A 286 16.18 -14.85 -43.51
CA SER A 286 15.22 -15.65 -42.72
C SER A 286 14.81 -15.07 -41.36
N ILE A 287 15.54 -14.09 -40.82
CA ILE A 287 15.20 -13.46 -39.52
C ILE A 287 14.14 -12.40 -39.74
N VAL A 288 12.94 -12.65 -39.19
CA VAL A 288 11.80 -11.75 -39.35
C VAL A 288 11.91 -10.56 -38.38
N SER A 289 11.63 -9.36 -38.91
CA SER A 289 11.52 -8.12 -38.15
C SER A 289 10.27 -7.33 -38.55
N GLY A 290 9.96 -6.25 -37.84
CA GLY A 290 8.74 -5.47 -38.02
C GLY A 290 8.07 -5.11 -36.70
N PRO A 291 7.03 -4.26 -36.73
CA PRO A 291 6.46 -3.68 -35.52
C PRO A 291 5.61 -4.68 -34.72
N PHE A 292 4.88 -5.55 -35.42
CA PHE A 292 3.98 -6.53 -34.83
C PHE A 292 4.33 -7.93 -35.33
N ASN A 293 4.41 -8.89 -34.41
CA ASN A 293 4.36 -10.31 -34.73
C ASN A 293 2.98 -10.86 -34.32
N ASN A 294 2.39 -11.75 -35.12
CA ASN A 294 1.08 -12.36 -34.87
C ASN A 294 -0.10 -11.36 -34.70
N GLY A 295 0.03 -10.12 -35.17
CA GLY A 295 -1.01 -9.08 -35.14
C GLY A 295 -1.57 -8.80 -33.72
N PHE A 296 -2.87 -8.52 -33.62
CA PHE A 296 -3.54 -8.25 -32.34
C PHE A 296 -3.47 -9.43 -31.36
N LYS A 297 -3.45 -10.66 -31.89
CA LYS A 297 -3.30 -11.88 -31.09
C LYS A 297 -1.93 -11.97 -30.42
N GLY A 298 -0.89 -11.52 -31.13
CA GLY A 298 0.44 -11.33 -30.58
C GLY A 298 0.43 -10.37 -29.38
N LEU A 299 -0.22 -9.21 -29.51
CA LEU A 299 -0.41 -8.26 -28.40
C LEU A 299 -1.08 -8.92 -27.18
N CYS A 300 -2.19 -9.63 -27.39
CA CYS A 300 -2.89 -10.32 -26.29
C CYS A 300 -2.01 -11.37 -25.60
N SER A 301 -1.19 -12.11 -26.35
CA SER A 301 -0.29 -13.13 -25.80
C SER A 301 0.83 -12.56 -24.91
N VAL A 302 1.10 -11.24 -25.01
CA VAL A 302 2.11 -10.56 -24.19
C VAL A 302 1.56 -10.14 -22.82
N PHE A 303 0.24 -10.02 -22.62
CA PHE A 303 -0.32 -9.50 -21.37
C PHE A 303 0.05 -10.32 -20.13
N VAL A 304 -0.07 -11.65 -20.18
CA VAL A 304 0.32 -12.51 -19.05
C VAL A 304 1.82 -12.45 -18.80
N THR A 305 2.61 -12.28 -19.86
CA THR A 305 4.05 -12.11 -19.72
C THR A 305 4.44 -10.81 -19.05
N ALA A 306 3.79 -9.71 -19.46
CA ALA A 306 3.94 -8.43 -18.80
C ALA A 306 3.49 -8.52 -17.34
N ALA A 307 2.34 -9.17 -17.06
CA ALA A 307 1.81 -9.35 -15.72
C ALA A 307 2.78 -10.09 -14.80
N PHE A 308 3.33 -11.22 -15.23
CA PHE A 308 4.36 -11.94 -14.47
C PHE A 308 5.58 -11.05 -14.21
N SER A 309 6.01 -10.27 -15.20
CA SER A 309 7.18 -9.39 -15.05
C SER A 309 6.96 -8.26 -14.04
N PHE A 310 5.71 -7.84 -13.86
CA PHE A 310 5.27 -6.83 -12.91
C PHE A 310 4.84 -7.38 -11.54
N ALA A 311 4.67 -8.70 -11.43
CA ALA A 311 4.36 -9.39 -10.18
C ALA A 311 5.40 -9.06 -9.10
N GLY A 312 4.97 -9.12 -7.84
CA GLY A 312 5.80 -8.78 -6.69
C GLY A 312 5.86 -7.29 -6.35
N THR A 313 5.31 -6.39 -7.17
CA THR A 313 5.08 -5.00 -6.73
C THR A 313 4.13 -4.92 -5.54
N GLU A 314 3.14 -5.83 -5.48
CA GLU A 314 2.20 -5.94 -4.38
C GLU A 314 2.81 -6.51 -3.08
N LEU A 315 4.04 -7.06 -3.11
CA LEU A 315 4.76 -7.48 -1.89
C LEU A 315 5.02 -6.32 -0.93
N VAL A 316 5.08 -5.09 -1.43
CA VAL A 316 5.14 -3.87 -0.59
C VAL A 316 3.94 -3.82 0.36
N GLY A 317 2.78 -4.34 -0.06
CA GLY A 317 1.59 -4.47 0.79
C GLY A 317 1.76 -5.50 1.90
N LEU A 318 2.41 -6.64 1.65
CA LEU A 318 2.73 -7.64 2.69
C LEU A 318 3.75 -7.09 3.68
N ALA A 319 4.77 -6.41 3.17
CA ALA A 319 5.84 -5.81 3.96
C ALA A 319 5.37 -4.62 4.82
N ALA A 320 4.20 -4.05 4.53
CA ALA A 320 3.59 -2.99 5.32
C ALA A 320 3.33 -3.40 6.78
N ALA A 321 2.94 -4.67 7.00
CA ALA A 321 2.71 -5.21 8.34
C ALA A 321 3.99 -5.27 9.19
N GLU A 322 5.13 -5.55 8.55
CA GLU A 322 6.47 -5.65 9.17
C GLU A 322 7.24 -4.32 9.15
N SER A 323 6.62 -3.24 8.67
CA SER A 323 7.22 -1.89 8.62
C SER A 323 7.01 -1.12 9.93
N ASP A 324 8.05 -0.41 10.36
CA ASP A 324 8.03 0.42 11.59
C ASP A 324 6.96 1.52 11.50
N ASN A 325 6.97 2.30 10.41
CA ASN A 325 6.01 3.37 10.15
C ASN A 325 5.46 3.27 8.71
N PRO A 326 4.37 2.52 8.47
CA PRO A 326 3.77 2.33 7.15
C PRO A 326 3.26 3.66 6.57
N ARG A 327 2.72 4.57 7.39
CA ARG A 327 2.21 5.88 6.95
C ARG A 327 3.25 6.73 6.22
N LYS A 328 4.51 6.71 6.68
CA LYS A 328 5.60 7.45 6.01
C LYS A 328 6.28 6.63 4.92
N THR A 329 6.43 5.32 5.13
CA THR A 329 7.25 4.47 4.25
C THR A 329 6.50 3.97 3.01
N LEU A 330 5.22 3.55 3.12
CA LEU A 330 4.43 3.05 1.99
C LEU A 330 4.27 4.09 0.87
N PRO A 331 3.88 5.35 1.16
CA PRO A 331 3.75 6.36 0.10
C PRO A 331 5.05 6.64 -0.65
N THR A 332 6.21 6.44 -0.01
CA THR A 332 7.50 6.54 -0.70
C THR A 332 7.77 5.32 -1.58
N ALA A 333 7.46 4.11 -1.10
CA ALA A 333 7.61 2.88 -1.87
C ALA A 333 6.69 2.86 -3.11
N ILE A 334 5.43 3.30 -2.97
CA ILE A 334 4.46 3.40 -4.09
C ILE A 334 4.97 4.32 -5.19
N LYS A 335 5.63 5.44 -4.85
CA LYS A 335 6.22 6.35 -5.84
C LYS A 335 7.37 5.68 -6.61
N GLN A 336 8.14 4.84 -5.94
CA GLN A 336 9.19 4.08 -6.61
C GLN A 336 8.63 3.08 -7.61
N VAL A 337 7.42 2.54 -7.40
CA VAL A 337 6.76 1.67 -8.39
C VAL A 337 6.49 2.40 -9.71
N PHE A 338 6.14 3.69 -9.68
CA PHE A 338 5.98 4.49 -10.91
C PHE A 338 7.29 4.60 -11.69
N TRP A 339 8.38 4.98 -11.01
CA TRP A 339 9.71 5.05 -11.63
C TRP A 339 10.20 3.69 -12.09
N ARG A 340 9.86 2.62 -11.37
CA ARG A 340 10.08 1.24 -11.77
C ARG A 340 9.41 0.94 -13.12
N ILE A 341 8.11 1.21 -13.26
CA ILE A 341 7.36 0.98 -14.51
C ILE A 341 7.99 1.76 -15.67
N LEU A 342 8.29 3.05 -15.46
CA LEU A 342 8.81 3.92 -16.51
C LEU A 342 10.24 3.53 -16.94
N LEU A 343 11.19 3.47 -15.99
CA LEU A 343 12.60 3.24 -16.32
C LEU A 343 12.88 1.79 -16.68
N PHE A 344 12.43 0.83 -15.86
CA PHE A 344 12.78 -0.57 -16.03
C PHE A 344 11.99 -1.21 -17.17
N TYR A 345 10.75 -0.82 -17.41
CA TYR A 345 9.94 -1.50 -18.44
C TYR A 345 9.83 -0.63 -19.68
N MET A 346 9.30 0.60 -19.59
CA MET A 346 9.06 1.39 -20.79
C MET A 346 10.36 1.78 -21.50
N VAL A 347 11.32 2.39 -20.80
CA VAL A 347 12.58 2.82 -21.42
C VAL A 347 13.43 1.64 -21.83
N SER A 348 13.71 0.71 -20.90
CA SER A 348 14.62 -0.40 -21.20
C SER A 348 14.10 -1.32 -22.32
N LEU A 349 12.81 -1.67 -22.34
CA LEU A 349 12.24 -2.51 -23.40
C LEU A 349 12.16 -1.79 -24.74
N THR A 350 11.99 -0.46 -24.73
CA THR A 350 12.09 0.33 -25.97
C THR A 350 13.50 0.24 -26.54
N ILE A 351 14.53 0.36 -25.71
CA ILE A 351 15.92 0.22 -26.16
C ILE A 351 16.20 -1.20 -26.65
N VAL A 352 15.81 -2.23 -25.89
CA VAL A 352 15.97 -3.63 -26.31
C VAL A 352 15.28 -3.90 -27.65
N SER A 353 14.06 -3.40 -27.82
CA SER A 353 13.27 -3.65 -29.03
C SER A 353 13.81 -2.94 -30.28
N LEU A 354 14.67 -1.93 -30.10
CA LEU A 354 15.42 -1.29 -31.19
C LEU A 354 16.71 -2.05 -31.54
N LEU A 355 17.27 -2.80 -30.59
CA LEU A 355 18.57 -3.48 -30.73
C LEU A 355 18.48 -4.97 -31.09
N VAL A 356 17.33 -5.60 -30.88
CA VAL A 356 17.15 -7.04 -31.13
C VAL A 356 15.88 -7.28 -31.97
N PRO A 357 16.00 -7.92 -33.15
CA PRO A 357 14.83 -8.33 -33.94
C PRO A 357 14.08 -9.47 -33.25
N TYR A 358 12.75 -9.49 -33.36
CA TYR A 358 11.92 -10.49 -32.68
C TYR A 358 12.08 -11.91 -33.22
N GLY A 359 12.57 -12.07 -34.45
CA GLY A 359 12.84 -13.37 -35.08
C GLY A 359 14.16 -14.02 -34.67
N ASP A 360 14.93 -13.44 -33.73
CA ASP A 360 16.20 -14.02 -33.28
C ASP A 360 15.97 -15.35 -32.55
N SER A 361 16.63 -16.41 -33.03
CA SER A 361 16.49 -17.79 -32.53
C SER A 361 17.05 -18.01 -31.12
N ARG A 362 17.87 -17.07 -30.60
CA ARG A 362 18.40 -17.09 -29.23
C ARG A 362 17.37 -16.60 -28.21
N LEU A 363 16.30 -15.92 -28.65
CA LEU A 363 15.23 -15.48 -27.77
C LEU A 363 14.44 -16.67 -27.21
N LEU A 364 14.14 -16.59 -25.91
CA LEU A 364 13.25 -17.54 -25.23
C LEU A 364 11.88 -17.59 -25.94
N GLY A 365 11.46 -18.78 -26.41
CA GLY A 365 10.17 -18.99 -27.07
C GLY A 365 10.21 -19.15 -28.59
N ALA A 366 11.38 -19.01 -29.24
CA ALA A 366 11.55 -19.19 -30.68
C ALA A 366 11.59 -20.66 -31.16
N GLY A 367 11.22 -21.64 -30.32
CA GLY A 367 11.16 -23.07 -30.67
C GLY A 367 12.51 -23.79 -30.77
N SER A 368 13.63 -23.12 -30.50
CA SER A 368 14.98 -23.70 -30.53
C SER A 368 15.39 -24.29 -29.16
N THR A 369 16.14 -25.40 -29.17
CA THR A 369 16.73 -26.03 -27.97
C THR A 369 17.90 -25.24 -27.36
N ASP A 370 18.33 -24.17 -28.04
CA ASP A 370 19.46 -23.31 -27.65
C ASP A 370 19.04 -21.92 -27.14
N ALA A 371 17.77 -21.72 -26.80
CA ALA A 371 17.26 -20.48 -26.23
C ALA A 371 17.82 -20.22 -24.80
N LYS A 372 19.05 -19.69 -24.74
CA LYS A 372 19.84 -19.54 -23.50
C LYS A 372 20.13 -18.09 -23.11
N ALA A 373 19.72 -17.10 -23.90
CA ALA A 373 20.15 -15.71 -23.70
C ALA A 373 19.01 -14.71 -23.49
N SER A 374 19.18 -13.85 -22.48
CA SER A 374 18.35 -12.67 -22.26
C SER A 374 18.49 -11.70 -23.44
N PRO A 375 17.43 -11.01 -23.91
CA PRO A 375 17.55 -10.03 -24.99
C PRO A 375 18.49 -8.86 -24.65
N PHE A 376 18.69 -8.57 -23.36
CA PHE A 376 19.69 -7.59 -22.90
C PHE A 376 21.12 -8.05 -23.17
N VAL A 377 21.37 -9.36 -23.06
CA VAL A 377 22.68 -9.96 -23.32
C VAL A 377 22.89 -10.06 -24.83
N ILE A 378 21.87 -10.52 -25.57
CA ILE A 378 21.88 -10.60 -27.04
C ILE A 378 22.23 -9.25 -27.67
N ALA A 379 21.63 -8.16 -27.18
CA ALA A 379 21.91 -6.81 -27.68
C ALA A 379 23.40 -6.42 -27.56
N ILE A 380 24.09 -6.86 -26.50
CA ILE A 380 25.50 -6.55 -26.26
C ILE A 380 26.40 -7.50 -27.03
N GLU A 381 26.04 -8.78 -27.11
CA GLU A 381 26.76 -9.76 -27.93
C GLU A 381 26.80 -9.32 -29.39
N ASN A 382 25.66 -8.88 -29.93
CA ASN A 382 25.55 -8.37 -31.30
C ASN A 382 26.46 -7.17 -31.57
N ALA A 383 26.77 -6.36 -30.53
CA ALA A 383 27.71 -5.26 -30.63
C ALA A 383 29.18 -5.71 -30.53
N SER A 384 29.45 -7.01 -30.40
CA SER A 384 30.79 -7.60 -30.28
C SER A 384 31.62 -7.05 -29.12
N ILE A 385 30.98 -6.70 -28.00
CA ILE A 385 31.67 -6.26 -26.78
C ILE A 385 32.00 -7.49 -25.92
N SER A 386 33.28 -7.73 -25.64
CA SER A 386 33.74 -9.00 -25.06
C SER A 386 33.36 -9.24 -23.59
N VAL A 387 33.43 -8.21 -22.73
CA VAL A 387 33.26 -8.39 -21.27
C VAL A 387 31.84 -8.15 -20.79
N LEU A 388 31.12 -7.22 -21.42
CA LEU A 388 29.81 -6.77 -20.95
C LEU A 388 28.71 -7.85 -20.98
N PRO A 389 28.64 -8.79 -21.95
CA PRO A 389 27.66 -9.87 -21.92
C PRO A 389 27.74 -10.72 -20.66
N SER A 390 28.97 -11.03 -20.21
CA SER A 390 29.19 -11.78 -18.95
C SER A 390 28.75 -10.98 -17.73
N ILE A 391 29.02 -9.66 -17.68
CA ILE A 391 28.55 -8.80 -16.58
C ILE A 391 27.03 -8.78 -16.53
N MET A 392 26.37 -8.62 -17.69
CA MET A 392 24.91 -8.63 -17.74
C MET A 392 24.32 -9.97 -17.33
N ASN A 393 24.91 -11.10 -17.74
CA ASN A 393 24.44 -12.41 -17.28
C ASN A 393 24.58 -12.62 -15.77
N VAL A 394 25.65 -12.11 -15.14
CA VAL A 394 25.76 -12.10 -13.67
C VAL A 394 24.62 -11.28 -13.04
N VAL A 395 24.27 -10.13 -13.62
CA VAL A 395 23.14 -9.31 -13.16
C VAL A 395 21.82 -10.06 -13.32
N VAL A 396 21.61 -10.75 -14.45
CA VAL A 396 20.41 -11.59 -14.67
C VAL A 396 20.33 -12.69 -13.62
N LEU A 397 21.46 -13.37 -13.32
CA LEU A 397 21.51 -14.39 -12.28
C LEU A 397 21.15 -13.84 -10.90
N ILE A 398 21.73 -12.70 -10.50
CA ILE A 398 21.40 -12.02 -9.24
C ILE A 398 19.92 -11.60 -9.22
N SER A 399 19.38 -11.20 -10.37
CA SER A 399 17.98 -10.82 -10.52
C SER A 399 17.06 -11.99 -10.22
N VAL A 400 17.29 -13.13 -10.87
CA VAL A 400 16.51 -14.36 -10.69
C VAL A 400 16.59 -14.87 -9.25
N LEU A 401 17.78 -14.89 -8.64
CA LEU A 401 17.96 -15.30 -7.23
C LEU A 401 17.19 -14.43 -6.25
N SER A 402 17.12 -13.12 -6.50
CA SER A 402 16.32 -12.18 -5.72
C SER A 402 14.81 -12.45 -5.80
N VAL A 403 14.30 -12.90 -6.96
CA VAL A 403 12.90 -13.34 -7.04
C VAL A 403 12.67 -14.59 -6.24
N GLY A 404 13.57 -15.58 -6.34
CA GLY A 404 13.49 -16.80 -5.56
C GLY A 404 13.49 -16.50 -4.06
N ASN A 405 14.32 -15.57 -3.61
CA ASN A 405 14.32 -15.09 -2.23
C ASN A 405 12.99 -14.39 -1.84
N SER A 406 12.47 -13.53 -2.71
CA SER A 406 11.15 -12.88 -2.54
C SER A 406 9.98 -13.88 -2.53
N ALA A 407 10.12 -14.99 -3.24
CA ALA A 407 9.11 -16.05 -3.32
C ALA A 407 8.96 -16.80 -2.00
N VAL A 408 10.06 -17.11 -1.32
CA VAL A 408 10.01 -17.67 0.04
C VAL A 408 9.42 -16.66 1.03
N TYR A 409 9.80 -15.39 0.92
CA TYR A 409 9.24 -14.31 1.74
C TYR A 409 7.72 -14.19 1.55
N GLY A 410 7.24 -14.09 0.30
CA GLY A 410 5.83 -13.92 -0.05
C GLY A 410 4.97 -15.11 0.35
N SER A 411 5.35 -16.33 -0.07
CA SER A 411 4.61 -17.56 0.24
C SER A 411 4.48 -17.79 1.74
N SER A 412 5.57 -17.66 2.49
CA SER A 412 5.58 -17.98 3.92
C SER A 412 4.70 -17.05 4.75
N ARG A 413 4.66 -15.76 4.41
CA ARG A 413 3.82 -14.74 5.08
C ARG A 413 2.35 -14.86 4.72
N THR A 414 2.04 -15.16 3.46
CA THR A 414 0.66 -15.41 3.04
C THR A 414 0.10 -16.67 3.72
N LEU A 415 0.87 -17.76 3.76
CA LEU A 415 0.46 -18.99 4.45
C LEU A 415 0.26 -18.79 5.96
N ALA A 416 1.17 -18.06 6.61
CA ALA A 416 1.02 -17.72 8.03
C ALA A 416 -0.24 -16.85 8.27
N ALA A 417 -0.47 -15.85 7.43
CA ALA A 417 -1.65 -14.99 7.54
C ALA A 417 -2.97 -15.71 7.27
N LEU A 418 -3.00 -16.70 6.36
CA LEU A 418 -4.16 -17.56 6.15
C LEU A 418 -4.45 -18.42 7.38
N ALA A 419 -3.41 -18.95 8.03
CA ALA A 419 -3.58 -19.76 9.22
C ALA A 419 -4.05 -18.95 10.44
N GLU A 420 -3.59 -17.71 10.58
CA GLU A 420 -4.12 -16.75 11.57
C GLU A 420 -5.61 -16.43 11.34
N GLN A 421 -6.08 -16.47 10.09
CA GLN A 421 -7.50 -16.28 9.77
C GLN A 421 -8.34 -17.57 9.91
N ASN A 422 -7.77 -18.68 10.41
CA ASN A 422 -8.37 -20.03 10.36
C ASN A 422 -8.77 -20.48 8.95
N GLN A 423 -8.12 -19.93 7.92
CA GLN A 423 -8.31 -20.27 6.51
C GLN A 423 -7.25 -21.27 6.00
N ALA A 424 -6.30 -21.66 6.85
CA ALA A 424 -5.33 -22.71 6.61
C ALA A 424 -5.00 -23.47 7.92
N PRO A 425 -4.34 -24.63 7.87
CA PRO A 425 -3.98 -25.40 9.05
C PRO A 425 -3.19 -24.57 10.08
N ARG A 426 -3.59 -24.65 11.35
CA ARG A 426 -3.00 -23.84 12.45
C ARG A 426 -1.49 -24.01 12.62
N ILE A 427 -0.92 -25.13 12.17
CA ILE A 427 0.53 -25.36 12.22
C ILE A 427 1.32 -24.32 11.40
N LEU A 428 0.71 -23.74 10.36
CA LEU A 428 1.34 -22.72 9.51
C LEU A 428 1.40 -21.33 10.18
N ALA A 429 0.61 -21.11 11.23
CA ALA A 429 0.68 -19.90 12.05
C ALA A 429 1.82 -19.93 13.07
N TYR A 430 2.67 -20.97 13.07
CA TYR A 430 3.82 -21.01 13.95
C TYR A 430 4.86 -19.94 13.55
N ILE A 431 5.08 -18.99 14.45
CA ILE A 431 6.10 -17.93 14.31
C ILE A 431 7.15 -18.11 15.42
N ASP A 432 8.42 -18.13 15.02
CA ASP A 432 9.55 -18.22 15.96
C ASP A 432 9.83 -16.89 16.69
N ARG A 433 10.68 -16.91 17.72
CA ARG A 433 11.09 -15.72 18.50
C ARG A 433 11.74 -14.60 17.68
N LYS A 434 12.21 -14.89 16.45
CA LYS A 434 12.76 -13.89 15.52
C LYS A 434 11.73 -13.39 14.51
N GLY A 435 10.45 -13.78 14.64
CA GLY A 435 9.36 -13.39 13.77
C GLY A 435 9.32 -14.17 12.45
N ARG A 436 9.88 -15.39 12.39
CA ARG A 436 9.98 -16.20 11.17
C ARG A 436 8.88 -17.27 11.15
N PRO A 437 8.08 -17.36 10.08
CA PRO A 437 7.10 -18.43 9.91
C PRO A 437 7.77 -19.73 9.42
N ILE A 438 8.48 -20.44 10.33
CA ILE A 438 9.40 -21.54 9.95
C ILE A 438 8.70 -22.71 9.25
N VAL A 439 7.47 -23.05 9.66
CA VAL A 439 6.72 -24.16 9.03
C VAL A 439 6.37 -23.80 7.59
N SER A 440 5.91 -22.57 7.36
CA SER A 440 5.59 -22.07 6.03
C SER A 440 6.84 -21.92 5.14
N ILE A 441 7.98 -21.53 5.72
CA ILE A 441 9.29 -21.55 5.02
C ILE A 441 9.67 -22.99 4.64
N GLY A 442 9.44 -23.96 5.54
CA GLY A 442 9.67 -25.38 5.26
C GLY A 442 8.85 -25.89 4.09
N ILE A 443 7.56 -25.55 4.03
CA ILE A 443 6.68 -25.89 2.89
C ILE A 443 7.19 -25.25 1.60
N ALA A 444 7.53 -23.96 1.62
CA ALA A 444 8.11 -23.29 0.45
C ALA A 444 9.39 -23.98 -0.01
N SER A 445 10.24 -24.40 0.92
CA SER A 445 11.48 -25.12 0.62
C SER A 445 11.21 -26.49 -0.02
N VAL A 446 10.20 -27.23 0.45
CA VAL A 446 9.80 -28.52 -0.17
C VAL A 446 9.32 -28.31 -1.61
N PHE A 447 8.51 -27.28 -1.87
CA PHE A 447 8.10 -26.94 -3.23
C PHE A 447 9.26 -26.47 -4.11
N GLY A 448 10.27 -25.82 -3.52
CA GLY A 448 11.50 -25.46 -4.22
C GLY A 448 12.27 -26.66 -4.79
N LEU A 449 12.11 -27.86 -4.22
CA LEU A 449 12.70 -29.10 -4.75
C LEU A 449 12.12 -29.48 -6.13
N LEU A 450 10.97 -28.94 -6.54
CA LEU A 450 10.47 -29.08 -7.91
C LEU A 450 11.44 -28.50 -8.94
N GLY A 451 12.38 -27.63 -8.54
CA GLY A 451 13.47 -27.14 -9.39
C GLY A 451 14.37 -28.26 -9.95
N TYR A 452 14.40 -29.44 -9.32
CA TYR A 452 15.12 -30.60 -9.85
C TYR A 452 14.50 -31.20 -11.12
N VAL A 453 13.35 -30.68 -11.59
CA VAL A 453 12.79 -31.04 -12.91
C VAL A 453 13.80 -30.83 -14.06
N VAL A 454 14.82 -29.99 -13.84
CA VAL A 454 15.92 -29.79 -14.79
C VAL A 454 16.71 -31.07 -15.08
N ALA A 455 16.76 -32.00 -14.12
CA ALA A 455 17.37 -33.32 -14.33
C ALA A 455 16.64 -34.17 -15.38
N GLY A 456 15.38 -33.85 -15.69
CA GLY A 456 14.58 -34.53 -16.71
C GLY A 456 14.91 -34.13 -18.17
N GLY A 457 15.91 -33.28 -18.38
CA GLY A 457 16.41 -32.85 -19.70
C GLY A 457 15.80 -31.53 -20.22
N PRO A 458 16.34 -30.96 -21.33
CA PRO A 458 15.99 -29.62 -21.80
C PRO A 458 14.51 -29.44 -22.19
N LYS A 459 13.93 -30.45 -22.87
CA LYS A 459 12.51 -30.42 -23.30
C LYS A 459 11.59 -30.39 -22.08
N THR A 460 11.80 -31.29 -21.13
CA THR A 460 11.04 -31.38 -19.87
C THR A 460 11.14 -30.09 -19.05
N SER A 461 12.34 -29.51 -18.98
CA SER A 461 12.60 -28.25 -18.28
C SER A 461 11.84 -27.09 -18.89
N SER A 462 11.89 -26.95 -20.22
CA SER A 462 11.18 -25.89 -20.95
C SER A 462 9.67 -26.01 -20.81
N THR A 463 9.13 -27.23 -20.93
CA THR A 463 7.71 -27.51 -20.70
C THR A 463 7.32 -27.14 -19.27
N ALA A 464 8.04 -27.64 -18.26
CA ALA A 464 7.76 -27.35 -16.86
C ALA A 464 7.78 -25.84 -16.58
N LEU A 465 8.78 -25.11 -17.10
CA LEU A 465 8.85 -23.65 -16.99
C LEU A 465 7.61 -22.96 -17.57
N ASN A 466 7.15 -23.36 -18.76
CA ASN A 466 5.98 -22.76 -19.40
C ASN A 466 4.69 -22.96 -18.56
N TRP A 467 4.53 -24.14 -17.95
CA TRP A 467 3.41 -24.43 -17.05
C TRP A 467 3.46 -23.60 -15.77
N LEU A 468 4.60 -23.62 -15.07
CA LEU A 468 4.81 -22.85 -13.83
C LEU A 468 4.61 -21.35 -14.06
N TYR A 469 5.09 -20.85 -15.20
CA TYR A 469 4.98 -19.46 -15.61
C TYR A 469 3.55 -19.02 -15.86
N SER A 470 2.79 -19.82 -16.62
CA SER A 470 1.42 -19.46 -17.01
C SER A 470 0.49 -19.44 -15.82
N LEU A 471 0.69 -20.37 -14.87
CA LEU A 471 -0.01 -20.34 -13.59
C LEU A 471 0.33 -19.04 -12.82
N ALA A 472 1.61 -18.68 -12.74
CA ALA A 472 2.04 -17.53 -11.98
C ALA A 472 1.49 -16.20 -12.54
N GLY A 473 1.62 -15.96 -13.85
CA GLY A 473 1.17 -14.71 -14.47
C GLY A 473 -0.33 -14.47 -14.35
N LEU A 474 -1.15 -15.51 -14.50
CA LEU A 474 -2.60 -15.40 -14.41
C LEU A 474 -3.08 -15.20 -12.96
N SER A 475 -2.41 -15.84 -11.98
CA SER A 475 -2.68 -15.63 -10.56
C SER A 475 -2.47 -14.18 -10.10
N SER A 476 -1.51 -13.45 -10.67
CA SER A 476 -1.29 -12.03 -10.39
C SER A 476 -2.47 -11.16 -10.85
N ILE A 477 -3.05 -11.43 -12.02
CA ILE A 477 -4.21 -10.70 -12.55
C ILE A 477 -5.43 -10.84 -11.62
N PHE A 478 -5.72 -12.05 -11.14
CA PHE A 478 -6.79 -12.26 -10.15
C PHE A 478 -6.54 -11.49 -8.84
N THR A 479 -5.29 -11.46 -8.39
CA THR A 479 -4.89 -10.75 -7.17
C THR A 479 -5.09 -9.24 -7.32
N TRP A 480 -4.62 -8.66 -8.43
CA TRP A 480 -4.74 -7.23 -8.70
C TRP A 480 -6.18 -6.79 -8.93
N GLY A 481 -6.97 -7.57 -9.67
CA GLY A 481 -8.41 -7.35 -9.81
C GLY A 481 -9.12 -7.34 -8.45
N SER A 482 -8.74 -8.26 -7.55
CA SER A 482 -9.29 -8.33 -6.19
C SER A 482 -8.90 -7.14 -5.32
N ILE A 483 -7.66 -6.65 -5.43
CA ILE A 483 -7.20 -5.43 -4.75
C ILE A 483 -8.04 -4.22 -5.19
N CYS A 484 -8.22 -4.05 -6.51
CA CYS A 484 -9.04 -2.96 -7.05
C CYS A 484 -10.49 -3.05 -6.57
N LEU A 485 -11.08 -4.25 -6.60
CA LEU A 485 -12.45 -4.47 -6.11
C LEU A 485 -12.57 -4.20 -4.62
N ALA A 486 -11.63 -4.67 -3.80
CA ALA A 486 -11.59 -4.42 -2.36
C ALA A 486 -11.52 -2.92 -2.06
N HIS A 487 -10.71 -2.16 -2.80
CA HIS A 487 -10.61 -0.70 -2.64
C HIS A 487 -11.89 0.04 -3.04
N ILE A 488 -12.55 -0.35 -4.14
CA ILE A 488 -13.86 0.22 -4.53
C ILE A 488 -14.88 0.02 -3.41
N ARG A 489 -14.92 -1.18 -2.82
CA ARG A 489 -15.84 -1.52 -1.74
C ARG A 489 -15.49 -0.79 -0.44
N PHE A 490 -14.21 -0.72 -0.09
CA PHE A 490 -13.69 0.04 1.04
C PHE A 490 -14.15 1.50 0.96
N ARG A 491 -13.93 2.18 -0.17
CA ARG A 491 -14.35 3.58 -0.38
C ARG A 491 -15.86 3.77 -0.33
N ALA A 492 -16.63 2.81 -0.84
CA ALA A 492 -18.09 2.83 -0.74
C ALA A 492 -18.58 2.67 0.71
N GLY A 493 -17.96 1.79 1.49
CA GLY A 493 -18.23 1.63 2.93
C GLY A 493 -17.84 2.88 3.72
N TRP A 494 -16.66 3.43 3.45
CA TRP A 494 -16.13 4.65 4.07
C TRP A 494 -17.10 5.82 3.95
N LYS A 495 -17.56 6.11 2.72
CA LYS A 495 -18.54 7.18 2.48
C LYS A 495 -19.88 6.90 3.16
N LYS A 496 -20.32 5.65 3.19
CA LYS A 496 -21.63 5.27 3.74
C LYS A 496 -21.68 5.33 5.28
N GLN A 497 -20.54 5.13 5.94
CA GLN A 497 -20.41 5.27 7.40
C GLN A 497 -20.09 6.71 7.84
N GLY A 498 -20.15 7.69 6.92
CA GLY A 498 -20.00 9.11 7.24
C GLY A 498 -18.56 9.60 7.37
N HIS A 499 -17.56 8.78 7.04
CA HIS A 499 -16.16 9.18 7.13
C HIS A 499 -15.75 10.10 5.97
N SER A 500 -15.02 11.15 6.30
CA SER A 500 -14.46 12.09 5.34
C SER A 500 -13.19 11.50 4.69
N LEU A 501 -12.81 12.02 3.52
CA LEU A 501 -11.54 11.63 2.92
C LEU A 501 -10.35 12.23 3.66
N ASP A 502 -10.59 13.23 4.51
CA ASP A 502 -9.53 13.94 5.24
C ASP A 502 -8.92 13.15 6.38
N GLU A 503 -9.64 12.14 6.86
CA GLU A 503 -9.17 11.16 7.82
C GLU A 503 -8.17 10.15 7.23
N LEU A 504 -8.00 10.10 5.89
CA LEU A 504 -7.09 9.17 5.24
C LEU A 504 -5.66 9.72 5.22
N ALA A 505 -4.77 9.04 5.93
CA ALA A 505 -3.34 9.39 6.02
C ALA A 505 -2.61 9.33 4.66
N PHE A 506 -3.03 8.41 3.78
CA PHE A 506 -2.61 8.36 2.38
C PHE A 506 -3.87 8.23 1.51
N ARG A 507 -3.94 9.05 0.45
CA ARG A 507 -5.01 8.98 -0.55
C ARG A 507 -4.41 8.57 -1.88
N SER A 508 -5.00 7.55 -2.50
CA SER A 508 -4.73 7.17 -3.88
C SER A 508 -4.85 8.38 -4.79
N GLN A 509 -3.84 8.62 -5.62
CA GLN A 509 -3.77 9.78 -6.52
C GLN A 509 -4.90 9.80 -7.55
N VAL A 510 -5.26 8.61 -8.05
CA VAL A 510 -6.32 8.42 -9.07
C VAL A 510 -7.67 8.10 -8.39
N GLY A 511 -7.68 7.96 -7.06
CA GLY A 511 -8.86 7.64 -6.27
C GLY A 511 -9.59 6.37 -6.72
N VAL A 512 -10.92 6.38 -6.59
CA VAL A 512 -11.79 5.26 -6.96
C VAL A 512 -11.85 5.05 -8.47
N TYR A 513 -11.74 6.13 -9.27
CA TYR A 513 -11.71 6.03 -10.74
C TYR A 513 -10.57 5.16 -11.23
N GLY A 514 -9.37 5.33 -10.68
CA GLY A 514 -8.23 4.47 -11.00
C GLY A 514 -8.50 3.01 -10.64
N SER A 515 -9.22 2.74 -9.55
CA SER A 515 -9.57 1.37 -9.18
C SER A 515 -10.57 0.72 -10.14
N TRP A 516 -11.53 1.50 -10.68
CA TRP A 516 -12.42 1.01 -11.74
C TRP A 516 -11.66 0.73 -13.03
N VAL A 517 -10.77 1.64 -13.46
CA VAL A 517 -9.92 1.42 -14.64
C VAL A 517 -9.06 0.17 -14.46
N GLY A 518 -8.37 0.04 -13.31
CA GLY A 518 -7.58 -1.14 -12.99
C GLY A 518 -8.40 -2.43 -12.99
N PHE A 519 -9.60 -2.41 -12.39
CA PHE A 519 -10.49 -3.57 -12.36
C PHE A 519 -10.96 -3.98 -13.77
N ILE A 520 -11.41 -3.01 -14.58
CA ILE A 520 -11.87 -3.26 -15.95
C ILE A 520 -10.72 -3.80 -16.80
N LEU A 521 -9.52 -3.23 -16.69
CA LEU A 521 -8.34 -3.72 -17.42
C LEU A 521 -7.97 -5.16 -17.02
N ASN A 522 -8.03 -5.51 -15.72
CA ASN A 522 -7.84 -6.91 -15.30
C ASN A 522 -8.88 -7.84 -15.93
N CYS A 523 -10.16 -7.45 -15.96
CA CYS A 523 -11.20 -8.22 -16.63
C CYS A 523 -10.95 -8.38 -18.14
N LEU A 524 -10.55 -7.30 -18.83
CA LEU A 524 -10.23 -7.34 -20.26
C LEU A 524 -9.02 -8.23 -20.55
N VAL A 525 -8.00 -8.22 -19.69
CA VAL A 525 -6.84 -9.11 -19.81
C VAL A 525 -7.26 -10.57 -19.63
N LEU A 526 -8.16 -10.89 -18.68
CA LEU A 526 -8.69 -12.25 -18.53
C LEU A 526 -9.47 -12.70 -19.78
N VAL A 527 -10.29 -11.82 -20.38
CA VAL A 527 -11.01 -12.12 -21.63
C VAL A 527 -10.04 -12.34 -22.79
N ALA A 528 -9.02 -11.48 -22.94
CA ALA A 528 -7.99 -11.63 -23.97
C ALA A 528 -7.17 -12.92 -23.78
N GLN A 529 -6.87 -13.29 -22.53
CA GLN A 529 -6.18 -14.52 -22.21
C GLN A 529 -7.04 -15.75 -22.53
N PHE A 530 -8.33 -15.71 -22.21
CA PHE A 530 -9.26 -16.78 -22.56
C PHE A 530 -9.34 -16.98 -24.09
N TRP A 531 -9.40 -15.89 -24.85
CA TRP A 531 -9.41 -15.93 -26.31
C TRP A 531 -8.11 -16.54 -26.88
N THR A 532 -6.95 -16.11 -26.39
CA THR A 532 -5.65 -16.63 -26.83
C THR A 532 -5.37 -18.06 -26.34
N ALA A 533 -6.07 -18.52 -25.29
CA ALA A 533 -6.00 -19.89 -24.80
C ALA A 533 -6.81 -20.87 -25.66
N ILE A 534 -8.03 -20.50 -26.09
CA ILE A 534 -8.89 -21.37 -26.94
C ILE A 534 -8.35 -21.43 -28.36
N TRP A 535 -7.97 -20.28 -28.91
CA TRP A 535 -7.32 -20.22 -30.20
C TRP A 535 -5.88 -19.79 -29.95
N PRO A 536 -4.93 -20.70 -29.76
CA PRO A 536 -3.51 -20.34 -29.67
C PRO A 536 -2.97 -19.81 -31.01
N ILE A 537 -1.81 -19.17 -30.97
CA ILE A 537 -1.10 -18.76 -32.20
C ILE A 537 -0.72 -20.03 -32.96
N GLY A 538 -1.01 -20.08 -34.27
CA GLY A 538 -0.80 -21.28 -35.07
C GLY A 538 -1.83 -22.40 -34.88
N TYR A 539 -3.01 -22.11 -34.28
CA TYR A 539 -4.05 -23.13 -34.03
C TYR A 539 -4.45 -23.98 -35.25
N GLY A 540 -4.29 -23.47 -36.48
CA GLY A 540 -4.63 -24.20 -37.70
C GLY A 540 -3.75 -25.42 -37.98
N SER A 541 -2.58 -25.53 -37.35
CA SER A 541 -1.66 -26.67 -37.50
C SER A 541 -1.64 -27.59 -36.28
N LEU A 542 -2.41 -27.29 -35.22
CA LEU A 542 -2.42 -28.05 -33.97
C LEU A 542 -3.55 -29.09 -33.97
N THR A 543 -3.29 -30.23 -33.34
CA THR A 543 -4.30 -31.25 -33.07
C THR A 543 -5.26 -30.82 -31.97
N SER A 544 -6.47 -31.40 -31.92
CA SER A 544 -7.47 -31.09 -30.89
C SER A 544 -6.97 -31.31 -29.46
N THR A 545 -6.08 -32.28 -29.26
CA THR A 545 -5.43 -32.56 -27.97
C THR A 545 -4.44 -31.47 -27.57
N GLU A 546 -3.61 -30.99 -28.49
CA GLU A 546 -2.64 -29.91 -28.23
C GLU A 546 -3.34 -28.57 -27.94
N ILE A 547 -4.49 -28.32 -28.57
CA ILE A 547 -5.32 -27.14 -28.28
C ILE A 547 -5.88 -27.23 -26.86
N ALA A 548 -6.39 -28.40 -26.44
CA ALA A 548 -6.89 -28.59 -25.09
C ALA A 548 -5.79 -28.43 -24.03
N GLU A 549 -4.61 -29.02 -24.27
CA GLU A 549 -3.44 -28.84 -23.40
C GLU A 549 -3.04 -27.36 -23.29
N SER A 550 -2.98 -26.66 -24.43
CA SER A 550 -2.66 -25.23 -24.47
C SER A 550 -3.67 -24.39 -23.69
N PHE A 551 -4.97 -24.73 -23.79
CA PHE A 551 -6.02 -24.04 -23.04
C PHE A 551 -5.86 -24.21 -21.53
N PHE A 552 -5.72 -25.45 -21.07
CA PHE A 552 -5.55 -25.72 -19.63
C PHE A 552 -4.24 -25.15 -19.10
N LEU A 553 -3.17 -25.16 -19.89
CA LEU A 553 -1.89 -24.53 -19.55
C LEU A 553 -2.05 -23.01 -19.37
N ALA A 554 -2.62 -22.34 -20.37
CA ALA A 554 -2.72 -20.88 -20.40
C ALA A 554 -3.76 -20.31 -19.43
N TYR A 555 -4.73 -21.11 -18.97
CA TYR A 555 -5.85 -20.66 -18.13
C TYR A 555 -5.96 -21.37 -16.77
N LEU A 556 -4.93 -22.13 -16.35
CA LEU A 556 -4.95 -23.01 -15.17
C LEU A 556 -5.34 -22.31 -13.85
N ALA A 557 -4.94 -21.06 -13.66
CA ALA A 557 -5.22 -20.34 -12.42
C ALA A 557 -6.73 -20.10 -12.19
N ALA A 558 -7.53 -19.96 -13.25
CA ALA A 558 -8.96 -19.70 -13.11
C ALA A 558 -9.72 -20.90 -12.51
N PRO A 559 -9.60 -22.15 -13.03
CA PRO A 559 -10.15 -23.32 -12.36
C PRO A 559 -9.69 -23.46 -10.90
N VAL A 560 -8.41 -23.20 -10.61
CA VAL A 560 -7.88 -23.28 -9.23
C VAL A 560 -8.58 -22.28 -8.32
N VAL A 561 -8.73 -21.03 -8.74
CA VAL A 561 -9.45 -19.99 -7.98
C VAL A 561 -10.92 -20.38 -7.77
N LEU A 562 -11.59 -20.89 -8.81
CA LEU A 562 -12.99 -21.31 -8.70
C LEU A 562 -13.17 -22.52 -7.77
N LEU A 563 -12.24 -23.49 -7.81
CA LEU A 563 -12.20 -24.65 -6.93
C LEU A 563 -11.88 -24.28 -5.48
N CYS A 564 -11.13 -23.20 -5.23
CA CYS A 564 -10.98 -22.68 -3.87
C CYS A 564 -12.22 -21.89 -3.42
N TYR A 565 -12.84 -21.13 -4.32
CA TYR A 565 -13.95 -20.24 -4.00
C TYR A 565 -15.27 -20.98 -3.74
N PHE A 566 -15.74 -21.79 -4.69
CA PHE A 566 -17.09 -22.38 -4.63
C PHE A 566 -17.29 -23.37 -3.48
N PRO A 567 -16.41 -24.37 -3.27
CA PRO A 567 -16.56 -25.31 -2.16
C PRO A 567 -16.56 -24.60 -0.79
N TYR A 568 -15.66 -23.62 -0.60
CA TYR A 568 -15.62 -22.84 0.63
C TYR A 568 -16.90 -22.03 0.82
N LYS A 569 -17.38 -21.39 -0.25
CA LYS A 569 -18.62 -20.60 -0.26
C LYS A 569 -19.85 -21.45 0.08
N PHE A 570 -19.96 -22.65 -0.49
CA PHE A 570 -21.10 -23.54 -0.25
C PHE A 570 -21.04 -24.22 1.12
N TYR A 571 -19.86 -24.61 1.60
CA TYR A 571 -19.68 -25.26 2.89
C TYR A 571 -19.87 -24.29 4.06
N PHE A 572 -19.21 -23.13 4.04
CA PHE A 572 -19.28 -22.15 5.12
C PHE A 572 -20.40 -21.11 4.96
N LYS A 573 -21.13 -21.13 3.83
CA LYS A 573 -22.26 -20.23 3.52
C LYS A 573 -21.97 -18.76 3.86
N THR A 574 -20.76 -18.30 3.50
CA THR A 574 -20.28 -16.97 3.89
C THR A 574 -21.15 -15.88 3.26
N PRO A 575 -21.52 -14.81 3.98
CA PRO A 575 -22.24 -13.69 3.39
C PRO A 575 -21.29 -12.72 2.69
N PHE A 576 -21.76 -12.15 1.58
CA PHE A 576 -21.06 -11.05 0.92
C PHE A 576 -21.12 -9.79 1.79
N MET A 577 -19.99 -9.11 1.98
CA MET A 577 -19.90 -8.06 2.99
C MET A 577 -20.67 -6.80 2.61
N ARG A 578 -21.66 -6.40 3.40
CA ARG A 578 -22.47 -5.20 3.09
C ARG A 578 -21.72 -3.92 3.49
N SER A 579 -21.82 -2.86 2.67
CA SER A 579 -21.09 -1.61 2.88
C SER A 579 -21.37 -0.89 4.21
N HIS A 580 -22.52 -1.14 4.86
CA HIS A 580 -22.84 -0.52 6.16
C HIS A 580 -22.26 -1.29 7.35
N ASN A 581 -22.15 -2.62 7.24
CA ASN A 581 -21.58 -3.51 8.28
C ASN A 581 -20.09 -3.78 8.07
N MET A 582 -19.44 -3.02 7.19
CA MET A 582 -18.04 -3.22 6.86
C MET A 582 -17.20 -2.79 8.05
N ASP A 583 -16.37 -3.69 8.57
CA ASP A 583 -15.43 -3.33 9.62
C ASP A 583 -14.40 -2.34 9.07
N LEU A 584 -14.45 -1.09 9.52
CA LEU A 584 -13.48 -0.05 9.20
C LEU A 584 -12.58 0.32 10.38
N VAL A 585 -12.69 -0.33 11.54
CA VAL A 585 -12.04 0.12 12.79
C VAL A 585 -10.96 -0.85 13.26
N THR A 586 -11.23 -2.16 13.24
CA THR A 586 -10.33 -3.17 13.81
C THR A 586 -8.97 -3.18 13.10
N GLY A 587 -7.88 -3.20 13.86
CA GLY A 587 -6.52 -3.26 13.30
C GLY A 587 -6.01 -1.96 12.68
N ARG A 588 -6.69 -0.82 12.86
CA ARG A 588 -6.07 0.51 12.67
C ARG A 588 -4.94 0.68 13.69
N ARG A 589 -3.80 1.24 13.29
CA ARG A 589 -2.72 1.53 14.24
C ARG A 589 -3.08 2.78 15.07
N GLU A 590 -2.75 2.77 16.35
CA GLU A 590 -2.87 3.91 17.27
C GLU A 590 -2.13 5.18 16.78
N HIS A 591 -1.16 5.01 15.88
CA HIS A 591 -0.46 6.14 15.25
C HIS A 591 -1.31 6.93 14.25
N ASP A 592 -2.50 6.48 13.86
CA ASP A 592 -3.44 7.19 12.98
C ASP A 592 -4.51 7.96 13.76
N THR A 593 -4.12 8.64 14.86
CA THR A 593 -4.99 9.68 15.44
C THR A 593 -5.13 10.84 14.45
N ALA A 594 -6.32 11.45 14.41
CA ALA A 594 -6.59 12.62 13.57
C ALA A 594 -5.53 13.73 13.78
N GLU A 595 -5.08 13.89 15.02
CA GLU A 595 -4.02 14.82 15.43
C GLU A 595 -2.68 14.57 14.73
N LEU A 596 -2.22 13.31 14.66
CA LEU A 596 -0.94 12.97 14.00
C LEU A 596 -1.00 13.10 12.48
N ILE A 597 -2.18 12.90 11.89
CA ILE A 597 -2.42 13.11 10.46
C ILE A 597 -2.40 14.61 10.16
N GLU A 598 -3.05 15.42 11.00
CA GLU A 598 -3.06 16.87 10.88
C GLU A 598 -1.67 17.48 11.08
N GLU A 599 -0.90 17.01 12.07
CA GLU A 599 0.51 17.38 12.28
C GLU A 599 1.36 17.11 11.03
N GLU A 600 1.22 15.94 10.41
CA GLU A 600 1.94 15.62 9.18
C GLU A 600 1.49 16.47 8.00
N MET A 601 0.20 16.82 7.92
CA MET A 601 -0.30 17.72 6.89
C MET A 601 0.24 19.13 7.06
N MET A 602 0.32 19.63 8.29
CA MET A 602 0.95 20.92 8.60
C MET A 602 2.44 20.91 8.28
N GLU A 603 3.16 19.83 8.61
CA GLU A 603 4.56 19.66 8.23
C GLU A 603 4.75 19.63 6.70
N LYS A 604 3.86 18.95 5.97
CA LYS A 604 3.90 18.90 4.50
C LYS A 604 3.59 20.27 3.87
N ARG A 605 2.71 21.06 4.49
CA ARG A 605 2.36 22.43 4.06
C ARG A 605 3.51 23.41 4.28
N SER A 606 4.34 23.21 5.31
CA SER A 606 5.52 24.05 5.57
C SER A 606 6.72 23.72 4.68
N TRP A 607 6.65 22.68 3.85
CA TRP A 607 7.75 22.33 2.95
C TRP A 607 7.88 23.33 1.79
N PRO A 608 9.11 23.73 1.44
CA PRO A 608 9.36 24.58 0.29
C PRO A 608 8.90 23.90 -1.02
N MET A 609 8.49 24.72 -2.00
CA MET A 609 7.87 24.26 -3.25
C MET A 609 8.67 23.20 -3.99
N TRP A 610 10.01 23.29 -4.01
CA TRP A 610 10.88 22.29 -4.64
C TRP A 610 10.79 20.92 -3.92
N LYS A 611 10.71 20.92 -2.59
CA LYS A 611 10.61 19.70 -1.78
C LYS A 611 9.22 19.08 -1.93
N ARG A 612 8.18 19.92 -2.05
CA ARG A 612 6.83 19.47 -2.43
C ARG A 612 6.84 18.85 -3.83
N ALA A 613 7.38 19.52 -4.84
CA ALA A 613 7.46 19.01 -6.21
C ALA A 613 8.31 17.74 -6.35
N TYR A 614 9.34 17.55 -5.52
CA TYR A 614 10.14 16.33 -5.51
C TYR A 614 9.43 15.18 -4.76
N LYS A 615 8.84 15.48 -3.59
CA LYS A 615 8.14 14.46 -2.80
C LYS A 615 6.80 14.08 -3.43
N TYR A 616 6.09 14.95 -4.12
CA TYR A 616 4.88 14.64 -4.88
C TYR A 616 5.26 14.32 -6.33
N ASN A 617 4.86 13.17 -6.88
CA ASN A 617 5.08 12.82 -8.30
C ASN A 617 4.64 14.01 -9.21
N PRO A 618 5.25 14.32 -10.37
CA PRO A 618 4.76 15.36 -11.29
C PRO A 618 3.23 15.37 -11.50
N LEU A 619 2.60 14.21 -11.67
CA LEU A 619 1.13 14.07 -11.70
C LEU A 619 0.45 14.45 -10.37
N SER A 620 1.05 14.09 -9.25
CA SER A 620 0.59 14.47 -7.91
C SER A 620 0.72 15.96 -7.64
N TRP A 621 1.75 16.62 -8.17
CA TRP A 621 1.93 18.07 -8.03
C TRP A 621 0.90 18.83 -8.86
N VAL A 622 0.63 18.40 -10.10
CA VAL A 622 -0.45 18.97 -10.95
C VAL A 622 -1.83 18.79 -10.29
N ILE A 623 -2.11 17.62 -9.73
CA ILE A 623 -3.39 17.35 -9.03
C ILE A 623 -3.47 18.12 -7.69
N ASP A 624 -2.38 18.24 -6.93
CA ASP A 624 -2.33 19.01 -5.67
C ASP A 624 -2.51 20.51 -5.92
N GLN A 625 -1.95 21.06 -7.00
CA GLN A 625 -2.20 22.44 -7.43
C GLN A 625 -3.65 22.67 -7.89
N GLY A 626 -4.24 21.71 -8.61
CA GLY A 626 -5.67 21.76 -8.94
C GLY A 626 -6.58 21.66 -7.71
N ARG A 627 -6.08 21.06 -6.62
CA ARG A 627 -6.78 20.93 -5.33
C ARG A 627 -6.65 22.18 -4.46
N GLU A 628 -5.49 22.85 -4.45
CA GLU A 628 -5.30 24.13 -3.78
C GLU A 628 -6.29 25.19 -4.33
N LYS A 629 -6.53 25.21 -5.64
CA LYS A 629 -7.56 26.06 -6.26
C LYS A 629 -9.00 25.70 -5.85
N ASN A 630 -9.34 24.42 -5.77
CA ASN A 630 -10.69 24.00 -5.36
C ASN A 630 -10.97 24.19 -3.86
N ILE A 631 -9.95 24.08 -2.99
CA ILE A 631 -10.08 24.32 -1.55
C ILE A 631 -10.12 25.82 -1.25
N SER A 632 -9.36 26.64 -1.99
CA SER A 632 -9.53 28.10 -1.94
C SER A 632 -10.91 28.50 -2.44
N ASP A 633 -11.48 27.83 -3.45
CA ASP A 633 -12.83 28.14 -3.92
C ASP A 633 -13.95 27.58 -3.00
N SER A 634 -13.71 26.46 -2.29
CA SER A 634 -14.71 25.88 -1.37
C SER A 634 -14.81 26.61 -0.03
N ASN A 635 -13.69 27.17 0.46
CA ASN A 635 -13.69 27.97 1.69
C ASN A 635 -14.23 29.40 1.50
N TYR A 636 -14.51 29.80 0.26
CA TYR A 636 -15.11 31.10 -0.11
C TYR A 636 -16.52 30.99 -0.69
N LYS A 637 -17.13 29.79 -0.73
CA LYS A 637 -18.56 29.66 -1.03
C LYS A 637 -19.39 29.89 0.24
N THR A 638 -19.84 31.13 0.39
CA THR A 638 -21.03 31.47 1.16
C THR A 638 -22.14 30.49 0.79
N VAL A 639 -22.69 29.80 1.79
CA VAL A 639 -23.93 29.05 1.65
C VAL A 639 -25.04 30.08 1.43
N THR A 640 -25.35 30.38 0.17
CA THR A 640 -26.60 31.02 -0.19
C THR A 640 -27.71 30.00 -0.02
N VAL A 641 -28.82 30.42 0.59
CA VAL A 641 -30.01 29.61 0.86
C VAL A 641 -30.71 29.25 -0.46
N GLU A 642 -30.21 28.25 -1.19
CA GLU A 642 -30.96 27.65 -2.31
C GLU A 642 -30.96 26.11 -2.32
N ASP A 643 -30.15 25.42 -1.51
CA ASP A 643 -30.07 23.95 -1.55
C ASP A 643 -30.90 23.23 -0.47
N VAL A 644 -32.21 23.54 -0.40
CA VAL A 644 -33.20 22.67 0.26
C VAL A 644 -34.26 22.24 -0.74
N ARG A 645 -33.98 21.15 -1.48
CA ARG A 645 -35.05 20.28 -2.00
C ARG A 645 -34.69 18.81 -1.79
N GLY A 646 -35.40 18.19 -0.85
CA GLY A 646 -35.60 16.74 -0.80
C GLY A 646 -36.69 16.26 -1.78
N PRO A 647 -36.92 14.94 -1.89
CA PRO A 647 -36.84 14.22 -3.17
C PRO A 647 -38.21 13.80 -3.74
N LYS A 648 -38.32 13.65 -5.07
CA LYS A 648 -39.23 12.68 -5.74
C LYS A 648 -38.62 12.19 -7.07
N GLY A 649 -38.71 10.89 -7.33
CA GLY A 649 -38.04 10.21 -8.45
C GLY A 649 -38.91 9.86 -9.67
N LEU A 650 -38.19 9.51 -10.75
CA LEU A 650 -38.49 8.70 -11.97
C LEU A 650 -39.71 9.04 -12.87
N PRO A 651 -39.73 8.69 -14.19
CA PRO A 651 -38.63 8.52 -15.17
C PRO A 651 -38.92 9.08 -16.61
N SER A 652 -37.87 9.09 -17.44
CA SER A 652 -37.84 8.88 -18.91
C SER A 652 -38.16 9.98 -19.95
N MET A 653 -37.31 9.96 -21.00
CA MET A 653 -37.47 10.36 -22.42
C MET A 653 -37.34 11.83 -22.87
N LEU A 654 -36.50 12.00 -23.92
CA LEU A 654 -36.42 13.06 -24.95
C LEU A 654 -35.99 14.45 -24.41
N GLY A 655 -34.92 15.08 -24.88
CA GLY A 655 -34.72 15.52 -26.27
C GLY A 655 -35.01 17.03 -26.36
N CYS A 656 -34.02 17.80 -26.82
CA CYS A 656 -34.08 19.19 -27.30
C CYS A 656 -33.82 20.39 -26.36
N SER A 657 -33.03 21.28 -26.96
CA SER A 657 -32.61 22.65 -26.63
C SER A 657 -33.78 23.67 -26.76
N PHE A 658 -33.79 24.75 -25.96
CA PHE A 658 -33.89 26.18 -26.39
C PHE A 658 -34.27 27.15 -25.24
N SER A 659 -33.44 28.21 -25.10
CA SER A 659 -33.69 29.65 -24.88
C SER A 659 -35.01 30.25 -24.33
N LYS A 660 -34.82 31.21 -23.39
CA LYS A 660 -35.50 32.52 -23.10
C LYS A 660 -36.93 32.63 -22.52
N SER A 661 -36.96 33.37 -21.39
CA SER A 661 -37.88 34.43 -20.91
C SER A 661 -39.41 34.33 -21.13
N ALA A 662 -40.18 34.35 -20.03
CA ALA A 662 -41.26 35.33 -19.75
C ALA A 662 -42.04 35.03 -18.44
N GLU A 663 -42.16 36.08 -17.63
CA GLU A 663 -43.25 36.55 -16.75
C GLU A 663 -44.04 35.62 -15.79
N ILE A 664 -44.15 36.14 -14.55
CA ILE A 664 -44.88 35.65 -13.39
C ILE A 664 -46.11 36.52 -13.19
N HIS A 665 -47.30 35.93 -13.03
CA HIS A 665 -48.38 36.52 -12.24
C HIS A 665 -49.26 35.45 -11.57
N ASN A 666 -49.62 35.74 -10.32
CA ASN A 666 -50.69 35.19 -9.47
C ASN A 666 -50.46 33.85 -8.74
N CYS A 667 -50.22 33.95 -7.42
CA CYS A 667 -50.71 33.01 -6.38
C CYS A 667 -50.63 33.68 -4.98
N ASP A 668 -51.68 34.43 -4.61
CA ASP A 668 -51.70 35.30 -3.41
C ASP A 668 -52.45 34.72 -2.17
N TRP A 669 -52.85 33.45 -2.19
CA TRP A 669 -53.71 32.87 -1.13
C TRP A 669 -53.04 31.81 -0.24
N LEU A 670 -51.75 31.54 -0.46
CA LEU A 670 -50.97 30.54 0.32
C LEU A 670 -49.74 31.11 1.04
N VAL A 671 -49.36 32.36 0.74
CA VAL A 671 -48.06 32.92 1.12
C VAL A 671 -48.11 33.61 2.49
N THR A 672 -49.24 34.22 2.85
CA THR A 672 -49.40 35.02 4.08
C THR A 672 -49.34 34.22 5.38
N PRO A 673 -49.95 33.02 5.51
CA PRO A 673 -49.87 32.22 6.74
C PRO A 673 -48.48 31.60 6.96
N LEU A 674 -47.80 31.25 5.86
CA LEU A 674 -46.49 30.60 5.89
C LEU A 674 -45.36 31.59 6.21
N LEU A 675 -45.45 32.83 5.70
CA LEU A 675 -44.51 33.90 6.05
C LEU A 675 -44.61 34.31 7.53
N SER A 676 -45.81 34.33 8.10
CA SER A 676 -46.01 34.58 9.55
C SER A 676 -45.36 33.50 10.43
N ALA A 677 -45.51 32.22 10.06
CA ALA A 677 -44.92 31.10 10.79
C ALA A 677 -43.39 30.99 10.63
N ILE A 678 -42.85 31.36 9.47
CA ILE A 678 -41.39 31.38 9.21
C ILE A 678 -40.73 32.58 9.89
N SER A 679 -41.37 33.76 9.86
CA SER A 679 -40.89 34.96 10.57
C SER A 679 -40.80 34.71 12.07
N GLY A 680 -41.85 34.14 12.68
CA GLY A 680 -41.85 33.82 14.12
C GLY A 680 -40.71 32.87 14.53
N LYS A 681 -40.45 31.82 13.73
CA LYS A 681 -39.38 30.84 14.04
C LYS A 681 -37.98 31.41 13.80
N SER A 682 -37.78 32.21 12.75
CA SER A 682 -36.49 32.86 12.49
C SER A 682 -36.17 33.94 13.52
N VAL A 683 -37.16 34.71 13.97
CA VAL A 683 -37.02 35.68 15.07
C VAL A 683 -36.73 34.98 16.40
N THR A 684 -37.33 33.81 16.66
CA THR A 684 -37.05 33.00 17.86
C THR A 684 -35.66 32.35 17.79
N LEU A 685 -35.21 31.93 16.61
CA LEU A 685 -33.88 31.35 16.42
C LEU A 685 -32.78 32.41 16.51
N LEU A 686 -32.99 33.60 15.95
CA LEU A 686 -32.05 34.72 16.02
C LEU A 686 -32.05 35.38 17.40
N SER A 687 -33.17 35.42 18.12
CA SER A 687 -33.21 35.84 19.53
C SER A 687 -32.62 34.80 20.49
N SER A 688 -32.52 33.53 20.08
CA SER A 688 -31.82 32.49 20.85
C SER A 688 -30.29 32.58 20.75
N TYR A 689 -29.77 33.27 19.73
CA TYR A 689 -28.36 33.68 19.70
C TYR A 689 -28.19 34.93 20.57
N ASN A 690 -27.82 34.70 21.82
CA ASN A 690 -27.44 35.77 22.75
C ASN A 690 -26.05 36.32 22.38
N LEU A 691 -25.92 36.92 21.20
CA LEU A 691 -24.72 37.59 20.73
C LEU A 691 -24.63 38.95 21.43
N ARG A 692 -23.84 38.97 22.50
CA ARG A 692 -23.59 40.14 23.32
C ARG A 692 -22.81 41.19 22.53
N THR A 693 -23.12 42.47 22.75
CA THR A 693 -22.32 43.55 22.17
C THR A 693 -20.91 43.55 22.79
N ILE A 694 -19.94 44.11 22.06
CA ILE A 694 -18.57 44.30 22.59
C ILE A 694 -18.59 45.09 23.91
N GLU A 695 -19.56 46.00 24.09
CA GLU A 695 -19.75 46.79 25.30
C GLU A 695 -20.23 45.94 26.49
N GLU A 696 -21.14 44.99 26.26
CA GLU A 696 -21.56 44.01 27.27
C GLU A 696 -20.43 43.07 27.65
N LEU A 697 -19.60 42.63 26.70
CA LEU A 697 -18.42 41.81 26.99
C LEU A 697 -17.32 42.58 27.74
N ARG A 698 -17.18 43.89 27.50
CA ARG A 698 -16.27 44.78 28.27
C ARG A 698 -16.75 45.01 29.70
N ALA A 699 -18.06 45.11 29.92
CA ALA A 699 -18.63 45.28 31.26
C ALA A 699 -18.29 44.11 32.21
N HIS A 700 -17.97 42.94 31.65
CA HIS A 700 -17.55 41.73 32.37
C HIS A 700 -16.03 41.57 32.44
N LYS A 701 -15.25 42.64 32.23
CA LYS A 701 -13.79 42.62 32.41
C LYS A 701 -13.47 42.29 33.88
N PRO A 702 -12.74 41.19 34.15
CA PRO A 702 -12.39 40.82 35.51
C PRO A 702 -11.41 41.84 36.11
N GLN A 703 -11.68 42.28 37.34
CA GLN A 703 -10.81 43.14 38.13
C GLN A 703 -9.85 42.28 38.96
N PRO A 704 -8.68 42.81 39.37
CA PRO A 704 -7.73 42.09 40.24
C PRO A 704 -8.31 41.63 41.58
N GLU A 705 -9.47 42.18 41.96
CA GLU A 705 -10.17 42.00 43.23
C GLU A 705 -11.25 40.91 43.15
N ASP A 706 -11.56 40.44 41.95
CA ASP A 706 -12.58 39.41 41.71
C ASP A 706 -12.10 38.02 42.15
N LYS A 707 -12.98 37.26 42.81
CA LYS A 707 -12.68 35.89 43.23
C LYS A 707 -12.42 35.00 42.01
N CYS A 708 -11.53 34.01 42.12
CA CYS A 708 -11.24 32.98 41.11
C CYS A 708 -12.42 32.01 40.85
N LYS A 709 -13.60 32.54 40.54
CA LYS A 709 -14.76 31.77 40.11
C LYS A 709 -14.89 31.90 38.60
N GLN A 710 -15.24 30.80 37.95
CA GLN A 710 -15.58 30.79 36.53
C GLN A 710 -16.71 31.81 36.28
N ILE A 711 -16.46 32.76 35.39
CA ILE A 711 -17.49 33.70 34.97
C ILE A 711 -18.36 32.95 33.96
N GLN A 712 -19.60 32.63 34.34
CA GLN A 712 -20.55 31.83 33.54
C GLN A 712 -20.82 32.40 32.12
N GLN A 713 -20.39 33.63 31.87
CA GLN A 713 -20.69 34.41 30.68
C GLN A 713 -19.50 34.53 29.71
N LEU A 714 -18.36 33.93 30.04
CA LEU A 714 -17.16 33.91 29.20
C LEU A 714 -16.82 32.49 28.75
N THR A 715 -16.44 32.34 27.48
CA THR A 715 -16.04 31.06 26.92
C THR A 715 -14.83 30.50 27.65
N SER A 716 -14.94 29.28 28.15
CA SER A 716 -13.94 28.63 28.98
C SER A 716 -13.34 27.42 28.26
N TYR A 717 -12.02 27.25 28.34
CA TYR A 717 -11.30 26.13 27.73
C TYR A 717 -10.46 25.40 28.77
N SER A 718 -10.53 24.07 28.81
CA SER A 718 -9.62 23.24 29.61
C SER A 718 -8.20 23.28 29.04
N ARG A 719 -7.19 23.52 29.88
CA ARG A 719 -5.77 23.74 29.49
C ARG A 719 -4.79 23.32 30.59
N SER A 720 -3.49 23.43 30.30
CA SER A 720 -2.41 23.25 31.30
C SER A 720 -1.58 24.54 31.50
N ARG A 721 -1.26 24.88 32.75
CA ARG A 721 -0.35 25.97 33.17
C ARG A 721 1.00 25.42 33.61
N CYS A 722 2.09 26.15 33.35
CA CYS A 722 3.41 25.84 33.88
C CYS A 722 3.45 25.99 35.42
N LEU A 723 4.14 25.09 36.12
CA LEU A 723 4.31 25.08 37.58
C LEU A 723 5.68 25.65 38.03
N GLU A 724 6.50 26.16 37.10
CA GLU A 724 7.79 26.76 37.45
C GLU A 724 7.61 28.08 38.23
N PRO A 725 8.39 28.30 39.32
CA PRO A 725 8.30 29.52 40.11
C PRO A 725 8.53 30.77 39.25
N GLY A 726 7.55 31.70 39.26
CA GLY A 726 7.62 32.94 38.49
C GLY A 726 7.22 32.82 37.01
N CYS A 727 6.63 31.70 36.58
CA CYS A 727 6.14 31.51 35.22
C CYS A 727 4.62 31.49 35.13
N ASP A 728 4.05 32.45 34.39
CA ASP A 728 2.60 32.61 34.21
C ASP A 728 2.09 32.01 32.88
N TYR A 729 2.91 31.19 32.22
CA TYR A 729 2.58 30.66 30.89
C TYR A 729 1.57 29.50 30.93
N ALA A 730 0.53 29.60 30.11
CA ALA A 730 -0.48 28.55 29.91
C ALA A 730 -0.76 28.32 28.42
N THR A 731 -0.99 27.06 28.02
CA THR A 731 -1.23 26.71 26.61
C THR A 731 -2.25 25.58 26.47
N ARG A 732 -3.01 25.59 25.36
CA ARG A 732 -3.85 24.44 24.94
C ARG A 732 -3.07 23.40 24.16
N HIS A 733 -1.90 23.80 23.64
CA HIS A 733 -1.18 23.06 22.62
C HIS A 733 -0.05 22.26 23.25
N PRO A 734 -0.11 20.91 23.23
CA PRO A 734 0.87 20.06 23.90
C PRO A 734 2.33 20.29 23.46
N TRP A 735 2.56 20.58 22.18
CA TRP A 735 3.87 20.87 21.61
C TRP A 735 4.49 22.19 22.10
N LYS A 736 3.66 23.23 22.30
CA LYS A 736 4.10 24.50 22.91
C LYS A 736 4.56 24.34 24.35
N ARG A 737 4.10 23.30 25.08
CA ARG A 737 4.62 22.99 26.43
C ARG A 737 6.09 22.63 26.38
N ARG A 738 6.48 21.81 25.40
CA ARG A 738 7.87 21.36 25.19
C ARG A 738 8.76 22.51 24.74
N GLU A 739 8.28 23.30 23.79
CA GLU A 739 8.99 24.47 23.29
C GLU A 739 9.18 25.54 24.38
N HIS A 740 8.15 25.78 25.20
CA HIS A 740 8.20 26.70 26.33
C HIS A 740 9.17 26.23 27.42
N CYS A 741 9.09 24.97 27.87
CA CYS A 741 10.04 24.43 28.85
C CYS A 741 11.49 24.45 28.35
N ALA A 742 11.71 24.19 27.06
CA ALA A 742 13.04 24.23 26.47
C ALA A 742 13.57 25.67 26.33
N SER A 743 12.73 26.62 25.93
CA SER A 743 13.13 28.02 25.67
C SER A 743 13.18 28.88 26.93
N ALA A 744 12.16 28.81 27.78
CA ALA A 744 12.01 29.66 28.96
C ALA A 744 12.72 29.10 30.20
N HIS A 745 12.76 27.77 30.35
CA HIS A 745 13.31 27.11 31.54
C HIS A 745 14.62 26.35 31.27
N LYS A 746 15.08 26.28 30.01
CA LYS A 746 16.30 25.55 29.59
C LYS A 746 16.39 24.09 30.09
N LYS A 747 15.24 23.45 30.37
CA LYS A 747 15.18 22.04 30.81
C LYS A 747 15.05 21.11 29.59
N LYS A 748 15.88 20.06 29.51
CA LYS A 748 15.85 19.06 28.43
C LYS A 748 14.66 18.11 28.62
N ALA A 749 13.84 17.97 27.58
CA ALA A 749 12.76 17.00 27.49
C ALA A 749 13.32 15.58 27.31
N ILE A 750 13.71 14.92 28.39
CA ILE A 750 14.01 13.48 28.39
C ILE A 750 12.87 12.80 29.14
N GLY A 751 12.00 12.12 28.39
CA GLY A 751 10.98 11.21 28.92
C GLY A 751 9.85 11.87 29.71
N HIS A 752 8.75 12.24 29.05
CA HIS A 752 7.51 12.60 29.73
C HIS A 752 6.52 11.43 29.63
N SER A 753 6.68 10.46 30.53
CA SER A 753 5.56 9.63 31.02
C SER A 753 4.76 10.45 32.04
N GLU A 754 3.54 10.02 32.31
CA GLU A 754 2.41 10.76 32.90
C GLU A 754 2.60 11.39 34.30
N ASP A 755 3.79 11.33 34.93
CA ASP A 755 3.99 11.69 36.34
C ASP A 755 4.87 12.94 36.61
N ASN A 756 5.18 13.79 35.62
CA ASN A 756 6.04 14.97 35.84
C ASN A 756 5.25 16.26 36.18
N LEU A 757 5.35 16.67 37.45
CA LEU A 757 4.81 17.84 38.18
C LEU A 757 5.12 19.26 37.62
N LEU A 758 5.32 19.43 36.31
CA LEU A 758 5.64 20.74 35.70
C LEU A 758 4.43 21.47 35.11
N TRP A 759 3.30 20.79 34.97
CA TRP A 759 2.08 21.37 34.42
C TRP A 759 0.86 20.99 35.24
N GLU A 760 0.01 21.97 35.53
CA GLU A 760 -1.25 21.81 36.27
C GLU A 760 -2.44 22.09 35.34
N GLU A 761 -3.54 21.36 35.48
CA GLU A 761 -4.76 21.67 34.73
C GLU A 761 -5.40 22.97 35.24
N CYS A 762 -5.80 23.84 34.31
CA CYS A 762 -6.42 25.12 34.60
C CYS A 762 -7.47 25.47 33.54
N MET A 763 -8.40 26.37 33.87
CA MET A 763 -9.41 26.86 32.96
C MET A 763 -9.00 28.24 32.42
N LEU A 764 -8.94 28.41 31.09
CA LEU A 764 -8.67 29.71 30.48
C LEU A 764 -9.98 30.36 30.00
N GLN A 765 -10.21 31.61 30.35
CA GLN A 765 -11.36 32.40 29.87
C GLN A 765 -10.91 33.59 29.01
N THR A 766 -11.69 33.90 27.98
CA THR A 766 -11.39 34.95 26.97
C THR A 766 -12.25 36.18 27.14
N TYR A 767 -11.69 37.37 27.02
CA TYR A 767 -12.44 38.64 27.05
C TYR A 767 -11.82 39.68 26.09
N PHE A 768 -12.59 40.72 25.76
CA PHE A 768 -12.16 41.79 24.86
C PHE A 768 -11.76 43.05 25.64
N THR A 769 -10.60 43.61 25.34
CA THR A 769 -10.11 44.87 25.96
C THR A 769 -10.25 46.08 25.06
N SER A 770 -10.12 45.91 23.74
CA SER A 770 -10.31 46.96 22.75
C SER A 770 -10.95 46.38 21.49
N PRO A 771 -11.51 47.21 20.57
CA PRO A 771 -11.81 46.74 19.23
C PRO A 771 -10.56 46.07 18.67
N ARG A 772 -10.70 44.82 18.22
CA ARG A 772 -9.62 44.03 17.59
C ARG A 772 -8.53 43.48 18.55
N ARG A 773 -8.76 43.43 19.87
CA ARG A 773 -7.86 42.78 20.84
C ARG A 773 -8.61 41.81 21.76
N ILE A 774 -8.17 40.55 21.77
CA ILE A 774 -8.63 39.51 22.69
C ILE A 774 -7.52 39.26 23.70
N ASP A 775 -7.86 39.39 24.97
CA ASP A 775 -6.97 39.04 26.09
C ASP A 775 -7.54 37.82 26.84
N TYR A 776 -6.68 37.16 27.62
CA TYR A 776 -6.96 35.91 28.28
C TYR A 776 -6.67 36.01 29.77
N PHE A 777 -7.47 35.35 30.61
CA PHE A 777 -7.13 35.14 32.01
C PHE A 777 -7.30 33.67 32.40
N VAL A 778 -6.53 33.28 33.41
CA VAL A 778 -6.52 31.92 33.95
C VAL A 778 -7.39 31.87 35.21
N VAL A 779 -8.30 30.91 35.26
CA VAL A 779 -9.08 30.52 36.43
C VAL A 779 -8.54 29.16 36.89
N VAL A 780 -8.01 29.11 38.10
CA VAL A 780 -7.49 27.87 38.71
C VAL A 780 -8.52 27.36 39.71
N ASP A 781 -8.81 26.06 39.67
CA ASP A 781 -9.70 25.45 40.65
C ASP A 781 -8.89 24.86 41.82
N ASN A 782 -9.30 25.21 43.04
CA ASN A 782 -8.87 24.71 44.36
C ASN A 782 -7.56 25.20 45.05
N LYS A 783 -7.84 25.81 46.22
CA LYS A 783 -7.28 25.56 47.57
C LYS A 783 -6.08 26.30 48.16
N ASN A 784 -5.33 27.13 47.45
CA ASN A 784 -4.39 28.04 48.11
C ASN A 784 -4.31 29.38 47.37
N ASP A 785 -4.60 30.47 48.09
CA ASP A 785 -4.60 31.88 47.65
C ASP A 785 -3.65 32.18 46.49
N LYS A 786 -4.18 32.35 45.28
CA LYS A 786 -3.49 33.09 44.21
C LYS A 786 -4.49 33.84 43.34
N LYS A 787 -4.20 35.12 43.15
CA LYS A 787 -4.93 36.11 42.34
C LYS A 787 -5.24 35.60 40.93
N LEU A 788 -6.27 36.18 40.31
CA LEU A 788 -6.49 36.08 38.87
C LEU A 788 -5.20 36.47 38.14
N ILE A 789 -4.59 35.54 37.39
CA ILE A 789 -3.40 35.82 36.59
C ILE A 789 -3.89 36.29 35.23
N THR A 790 -3.84 37.61 34.99
CA THR A 790 -3.99 38.19 33.67
C THR A 790 -2.75 37.88 32.85
N LEU A 791 -2.91 37.11 31.78
CA LEU A 791 -1.87 36.92 30.78
C LEU A 791 -1.86 38.14 29.88
N ASP A 792 -0.75 38.87 29.84
CA ASP A 792 -0.53 39.98 28.91
C ASP A 792 -0.19 39.46 27.50
N SER A 793 -0.90 38.44 27.02
CA SER A 793 -0.71 37.84 25.70
C SER A 793 -1.67 38.46 24.70
N ALA A 794 -1.34 39.67 24.23
CA ALA A 794 -2.02 40.26 23.09
C ALA A 794 -1.68 39.43 21.83
N THR A 795 -2.61 38.63 21.33
CA THR A 795 -2.53 38.16 19.94
C THR A 795 -3.20 39.21 19.05
N PRO A 796 -2.45 40.02 18.28
CA PRO A 796 -3.06 40.86 17.27
C PRO A 796 -3.74 39.97 16.23
N LEU A 797 -5.01 40.24 15.95
CA LEU A 797 -5.72 39.60 14.84
C LEU A 797 -4.94 39.87 13.53
N LYS A 798 -4.82 38.88 12.65
CA LYS A 798 -4.26 39.10 11.30
C LYS A 798 -5.19 40.03 10.52
N GLU A 799 -4.68 40.78 9.55
CA GLU A 799 -5.54 41.75 8.82
C GLU A 799 -6.77 41.11 8.16
N GLU A 800 -6.64 39.89 7.66
CA GLU A 800 -7.76 39.12 7.09
C GLU A 800 -8.83 38.77 8.14
N GLU A 801 -8.41 38.50 9.39
CA GLU A 801 -9.33 38.25 10.52
C GLU A 801 -9.95 39.56 11.03
N LYS A 802 -9.24 40.69 10.92
CA LYS A 802 -9.76 42.02 11.24
C LYS A 802 -10.87 42.43 10.27
N ASP A 803 -10.69 42.18 8.98
CA ASP A 803 -11.68 42.50 7.95
C ASP A 803 -12.94 41.63 8.09
N LEU A 804 -12.77 40.35 8.40
CA LEU A 804 -13.90 39.45 8.65
C LEU A 804 -14.74 39.87 9.85
N PHE A 805 -14.09 40.31 10.94
CA PHE A 805 -14.79 40.79 12.14
C PHE A 805 -15.50 42.13 11.93
N ILE A 806 -14.89 43.07 11.20
CA ILE A 806 -15.53 44.34 10.83
C ILE A 806 -16.77 44.07 9.97
N LYS A 807 -16.68 43.10 9.05
CA LYS A 807 -17.79 42.71 8.19
C LYS A 807 -18.95 42.09 8.99
N LEU A 808 -18.65 41.18 9.91
CA LEU A 808 -19.65 40.57 10.80
C LEU A 808 -20.36 41.59 11.72
N GLU A 809 -19.64 42.59 12.23
CA GLU A 809 -20.24 43.66 13.03
C GLU A 809 -21.14 44.57 12.18
N ASN A 810 -20.71 44.93 10.97
CA ASN A 810 -21.53 45.71 10.04
C ASN A 810 -22.78 44.95 9.62
N ASP A 811 -22.64 43.67 9.27
CA ASP A 811 -23.76 42.79 8.91
C ASP A 811 -24.77 42.66 10.08
N TYR A 812 -24.29 42.61 11.33
CA TYR A 812 -25.16 42.64 12.51
C TYR A 812 -25.93 43.96 12.66
N GLN A 813 -25.27 45.09 12.48
CA GLN A 813 -25.93 46.40 12.58
C GLN A 813 -26.95 46.60 11.45
N ASP A 814 -26.66 46.09 10.25
CA ASP A 814 -27.57 46.11 9.11
C ASP A 814 -28.80 45.23 9.38
N VAL A 815 -28.61 43.99 9.85
CA VAL A 815 -29.72 43.09 10.22
C VAL A 815 -30.56 43.70 11.36
N LYS A 816 -29.94 44.34 12.35
CA LYS A 816 -30.65 45.04 13.43
C LYS A 816 -31.44 46.25 12.92
N GLY A 817 -30.89 46.97 11.94
CA GLY A 817 -31.56 48.08 11.25
C GLY A 817 -32.77 47.61 10.44
N ASP A 818 -32.62 46.51 9.72
CA ASP A 818 -33.69 45.90 8.91
C ASP A 818 -34.79 45.31 9.78
N ILE A 819 -34.46 44.68 10.91
CA ILE A 819 -35.44 44.23 11.90
C ILE A 819 -36.21 45.42 12.48
N LYS A 820 -35.55 46.54 12.79
CA LYS A 820 -36.24 47.76 13.24
C LYS A 820 -37.15 48.34 12.17
N LYS A 821 -36.72 48.39 10.90
CA LYS A 821 -37.54 48.86 9.78
C LYS A 821 -38.76 47.97 9.55
N GLN A 822 -38.58 46.65 9.57
CA GLN A 822 -39.68 45.70 9.42
C GLN A 822 -40.66 45.76 10.59
N ALA A 823 -40.17 45.95 11.83
CA ALA A 823 -41.03 46.17 12.99
C ALA A 823 -41.75 47.52 13.00
N THR A 824 -41.35 48.47 12.14
CA THR A 824 -42.07 49.75 11.95
C THR A 824 -43.07 49.67 10.79
N ILE A 825 -42.92 48.68 9.90
CA ILE A 825 -43.80 48.44 8.73
C ILE A 825 -44.96 47.51 9.11
N VAL A 826 -44.74 46.57 10.04
CA VAL A 826 -45.80 45.83 10.75
C VAL A 826 -46.46 46.76 11.77
#